data_AF-A0A9D9H3Z8-F1
#
_entry.id   AF-A0A9D9H3Z8-F1
#
_cell.length_a   1.000
_cell.length_b   1.000
_cell.length_c   1.000
_cell.angle_alpha   90.00
_cell.angle_beta   90.00
_cell.angle_gamma   90.00
#
_symmetry.space_group_name_H-M   'P 1'
#
loop_
_entity.id
_entity.type
_entity.pdbx_description
1 polymer ?
#
loop_
_entity_poly.entity_id
_entity_poly.type
_entity_poly.pdbx_seq_one_letter_code
_entity_poly.pdbx_strand_id
1 'polypeptide(L)'
;MSILDILGKKIVFFDGGTGTLLQEKGLQAGEIPELWNIERADDLVDIHRRYFEAGADIVLTNTFGGNGIKLKDTGKTVSEIVTSAVNNVKKAMAESGIKDRPLFCALDIGPTGKLLKPMGDLSFDDSYNAFKEIAICGEKAGADLVLIETMSDTYELKSAVLAVKENTNLPVFATVVFDEKGKLLTGGDVKTVVGMLEGLGIDALGVNCGLGPVQMKDIALEILKVASVPVIVNPNAGLPRNENGKTVYDVTPEKFSDIMKEIAEAGAWVIGGCCGTTPKHIALLKEKCENIKPKEIEFNKKTIVTSYARAVEIDDIPVIIGERINPTGKSRFKQALRENDIDYILREGFAQQKNGANILDVNVGLPDIDEVSMLETVTKELQSVIDLPLQIDTSNVQAMERALRYYNGKAMVNSVNGKKESMEAVFPIVKKYGGVVVGLTLDEGGIPETAEGRFEVAKKIVETAKSYGIDKKDIVIDVLCMTVSSDNKSALVTLEALKMVKERLCVRTILGVSNISFGLPQRGIINSNFYTMALMNGLDSAIINPASEDMMKSYYSYKVLSGKDESCVDYIEHYSSEVKNVEVKTQNSSEMTLKEAIEKGFKDQAGIIALEMTNTMKPLDIINSELIPALDTVGKGFEKGTIFLPQLLMSAESAKSAFESIKTAMDKSGEVQEKKGKVILATVKGDIHDIGKNIVKVLLENYSFEVYDLGKDVPIETVVETAIENDVKLVGLSALMTTTVTSMEETIKALREKKPDCKVMVGGAVLTQEYADMIKADQYVKDAMASVYYAEKVLSSCNCCK
;
A
#
# COMPACT_ATOMS: atom_id res chain seq x y z
N MET A 1 27.19 -20.01 -8.33
CA MET A 1 26.38 -20.28 -7.13
C MET A 1 25.48 -19.08 -6.96
N SER A 2 24.17 -19.28 -6.90
CA SER A 2 23.17 -18.23 -6.67
C SER A 2 22.99 -17.99 -5.18
N ILE A 3 22.52 -16.80 -4.78
CA ILE A 3 22.09 -16.52 -3.41
C ILE A 3 21.00 -17.49 -2.95
N LEU A 4 20.12 -17.90 -3.87
CA LEU A 4 19.03 -18.85 -3.60
C LEU A 4 19.56 -20.24 -3.20
N ASP A 5 20.79 -20.60 -3.61
CA ASP A 5 21.39 -21.89 -3.26
C ASP A 5 21.80 -21.98 -1.78
N ILE A 6 21.95 -20.85 -1.09
CA ILE A 6 22.40 -20.79 0.31
C ILE A 6 21.30 -20.44 1.31
N LEU A 7 20.19 -19.85 0.85
CA LEU A 7 19.02 -19.60 1.69
C LEU A 7 18.53 -20.92 2.33
N GLY A 8 18.23 -20.86 3.63
CA GLY A 8 17.76 -22.02 4.41
C GLY A 8 18.86 -22.99 4.86
N LYS A 9 20.08 -22.89 4.31
CA LYS A 9 21.23 -23.71 4.74
C LYS A 9 22.02 -23.05 5.86
N LYS A 10 22.10 -21.73 5.85
CA LYS A 10 22.75 -20.89 6.86
C LYS A 10 22.04 -19.55 6.97
N ILE A 11 22.25 -18.84 8.06
CA ILE A 11 21.88 -17.42 8.14
C ILE A 11 22.76 -16.64 7.17
N VAL A 12 22.12 -15.74 6.40
CA VAL A 12 22.78 -14.86 5.44
C VAL A 12 22.88 -13.46 6.04
N PHE A 13 24.03 -12.82 5.87
CA PHE A 13 24.31 -11.51 6.46
C PHE A 13 24.33 -10.42 5.39
N PHE A 14 23.45 -9.42 5.51
CA PHE A 14 23.60 -8.15 4.81
C PHE A 14 24.69 -7.29 5.47
N ASP A 15 25.12 -6.25 4.77
CA ASP A 15 25.95 -5.19 5.30
C ASP A 15 25.14 -4.24 6.22
N GLY A 16 25.71 -3.07 6.50
CA GLY A 16 25.13 -2.03 7.33
C GLY A 16 24.88 -0.73 6.56
N GLY A 17 24.67 0.37 7.29
CA GLY A 17 24.36 1.67 6.71
C GLY A 17 25.54 2.29 5.94
N THR A 18 25.47 2.30 4.61
CA THR A 18 26.47 2.97 3.75
C THR A 18 26.46 4.48 3.94
N GLY A 19 25.27 5.10 4.02
CA GLY A 19 25.14 6.56 4.19
C GLY A 19 25.86 7.10 5.43
N THR A 20 25.82 6.39 6.55
CA THR A 20 26.52 6.79 7.79
C THR A 20 28.04 6.81 7.61
N LEU A 21 28.61 5.84 6.91
CA LEU A 21 30.06 5.80 6.66
C LEU A 21 30.51 6.83 5.61
N LEU A 22 29.64 7.17 4.66
CA LEU A 22 29.88 8.28 3.73
C LEU A 22 29.96 9.62 4.47
N GLN A 23 29.06 9.86 5.43
CA GLN A 23 29.10 11.05 6.29
C GLN A 23 30.41 11.12 7.10
N GLU A 24 30.88 9.99 7.66
CA GLU A 24 32.17 9.93 8.37
C GLU A 24 33.36 10.29 7.47
N LYS A 25 33.29 9.96 6.16
CA LYS A 25 34.28 10.31 5.14
C LYS A 25 34.08 11.72 4.54
N GLY A 26 33.11 12.48 5.05
CA GLY A 26 32.91 13.89 4.72
C GLY A 26 31.87 14.19 3.65
N LEU A 27 30.93 13.26 3.38
CA LEU A 27 29.74 13.55 2.56
C LEU A 27 28.98 14.73 3.18
N GLN A 28 28.81 15.80 2.40
CA GLN A 28 28.18 17.02 2.90
C GLN A 28 26.66 16.88 2.92
N ALA A 29 26.01 17.70 3.76
CA ALA A 29 24.55 17.76 3.79
C ALA A 29 24.03 18.18 2.41
N GLY A 30 23.10 17.38 1.89
CA GLY A 30 22.47 17.60 0.59
C GLY A 30 23.26 17.16 -0.64
N GLU A 31 24.45 16.61 -0.46
CA GLU A 31 25.19 15.96 -1.53
C GLU A 31 24.51 14.62 -1.91
N ILE A 32 24.40 14.33 -3.20
CA ILE A 32 23.79 13.09 -3.71
C ILE A 32 24.79 11.94 -3.54
N PRO A 33 24.54 10.97 -2.62
CA PRO A 33 25.52 9.92 -2.31
C PRO A 33 25.92 9.10 -3.54
N GLU A 34 24.99 8.90 -4.47
CA GLU A 34 25.20 8.06 -5.65
C GLU A 34 26.28 8.61 -6.60
N LEU A 35 26.61 9.91 -6.55
CA LEU A 35 27.70 10.50 -7.36
C LEU A 35 29.08 10.02 -6.93
N TRP A 36 29.24 9.63 -5.66
CA TRP A 36 30.51 9.11 -5.14
C TRP A 36 30.91 7.78 -5.77
N ASN A 37 29.98 7.08 -6.44
CA ASN A 37 30.33 5.93 -7.27
C ASN A 37 31.40 6.23 -8.32
N ILE A 38 31.46 7.48 -8.79
CA ILE A 38 32.40 7.95 -9.80
C ILE A 38 33.44 8.86 -9.17
N GLU A 39 33.00 9.85 -8.39
CA GLU A 39 33.87 10.94 -7.91
C GLU A 39 34.78 10.51 -6.75
N ARG A 40 34.36 9.50 -5.98
CA ARG A 40 35.05 8.97 -4.81
C ARG A 40 35.00 7.45 -4.74
N ALA A 41 35.23 6.80 -5.88
CA ALA A 41 35.12 5.35 -6.03
C ALA A 41 35.97 4.58 -5.00
N ASP A 42 37.19 5.02 -4.72
CA ASP A 42 38.07 4.34 -3.76
C ASP A 42 37.53 4.38 -2.31
N ASP A 43 36.82 5.44 -1.93
CA ASP A 43 36.16 5.51 -0.62
C ASP A 43 35.03 4.49 -0.49
N LEU A 44 34.25 4.29 -1.56
CA LEU A 44 33.20 3.27 -1.58
C LEU A 44 33.77 1.86 -1.62
N VAL A 45 34.80 1.61 -2.42
CA VAL A 45 35.50 0.32 -2.46
C VAL A 45 36.00 -0.05 -1.06
N ASP A 46 36.60 0.91 -0.33
CA ASP A 46 37.03 0.70 1.05
C ASP A 46 35.86 0.38 2.00
N ILE A 47 34.75 1.12 1.90
CA ILE A 47 33.54 0.85 2.71
C ILE A 47 33.01 -0.57 2.44
N HIS A 48 32.79 -0.92 1.17
CA HIS A 48 32.26 -2.23 0.79
C HIS A 48 33.20 -3.36 1.23
N ARG A 49 34.52 -3.17 1.07
CA ARG A 49 35.53 -4.15 1.50
C ARG A 49 35.47 -4.38 3.00
N ARG A 50 35.36 -3.30 3.80
CA ARG A 50 35.22 -3.38 5.26
C ARG A 50 33.97 -4.15 5.70
N TYR A 51 32.86 -4.05 4.96
CA TYR A 51 31.66 -4.86 5.26
C TYR A 51 31.85 -6.34 4.93
N PHE A 52 32.49 -6.68 3.81
CA PHE A 52 32.84 -8.06 3.51
C PHE A 52 33.81 -8.66 4.56
N GLU A 53 34.84 -7.91 4.95
CA GLU A 53 35.77 -8.29 6.02
C GLU A 53 35.08 -8.45 7.37
N ALA A 54 34.04 -7.66 7.64
CA ALA A 54 33.21 -7.75 8.83
C ALA A 54 32.22 -8.93 8.83
N GLY A 55 32.11 -9.72 7.76
CA GLY A 55 31.23 -10.89 7.76
C GLY A 55 29.94 -10.75 6.95
N ALA A 56 29.71 -9.66 6.23
CA ALA A 56 28.59 -9.56 5.30
C ALA A 56 28.75 -10.58 4.15
N ASP A 57 27.71 -11.37 3.86
CA ASP A 57 27.64 -12.22 2.66
C ASP A 57 27.14 -11.41 1.46
N ILE A 58 26.26 -10.43 1.70
CA ILE A 58 25.70 -9.54 0.67
C ILE A 58 26.09 -8.09 1.01
N VAL A 59 26.62 -7.36 0.04
CA VAL A 59 26.85 -5.91 0.13
C VAL A 59 25.98 -5.20 -0.91
N LEU A 60 25.34 -4.13 -0.47
CA LEU A 60 24.48 -3.28 -1.30
C LEU A 60 25.32 -2.32 -2.14
N THR A 61 24.97 -2.16 -3.42
CA THR A 61 25.51 -1.07 -4.23
C THR A 61 25.05 0.27 -3.68
N ASN A 62 25.86 1.32 -3.82
CA ASN A 62 25.43 2.68 -3.46
C ASN A 62 24.50 3.26 -4.53
N THR A 63 23.28 2.71 -4.64
CA THR A 63 22.31 3.03 -5.69
C THR A 63 20.88 3.23 -5.17
N PHE A 64 20.68 3.34 -3.86
CA PHE A 64 19.39 3.60 -3.22
C PHE A 64 18.49 4.58 -3.99
N GLY A 65 19.00 5.78 -4.30
CA GLY A 65 18.31 6.77 -5.11
C GLY A 65 18.77 6.85 -6.57
N GLY A 66 19.45 5.84 -7.11
CA GLY A 66 20.10 5.86 -8.42
C GLY A 66 19.16 5.85 -9.64
N ASN A 67 17.90 6.27 -9.48
CA ASN A 67 16.89 6.28 -10.54
C ASN A 67 16.90 7.60 -11.35
N GLY A 68 16.35 7.56 -12.56
CA GLY A 68 16.35 8.70 -13.48
C GLY A 68 15.60 9.95 -12.98
N ILE A 69 14.70 9.81 -12.00
CA ILE A 69 13.97 10.94 -11.41
C ILE A 69 14.91 11.74 -10.49
N LYS A 70 15.68 11.07 -9.62
CA LYS A 70 16.64 11.71 -8.72
C LYS A 70 17.89 12.20 -9.44
N LEU A 71 18.32 11.51 -10.50
CA LEU A 71 19.57 11.82 -11.20
C LEU A 71 19.46 12.90 -12.29
N LYS A 72 18.25 13.37 -12.63
CA LYS A 72 17.96 14.22 -13.79
C LYS A 72 18.88 15.45 -13.95
N ASP A 73 19.23 16.10 -12.85
CA ASP A 73 19.99 17.37 -12.86
C ASP A 73 21.45 17.21 -12.41
N THR A 74 21.94 15.97 -12.33
CA THR A 74 23.30 15.67 -11.88
C THR A 74 24.35 15.66 -12.99
N GLY A 75 23.91 15.66 -14.26
CA GLY A 75 24.79 15.49 -15.42
C GLY A 75 25.34 14.07 -15.60
N LYS A 76 24.85 13.09 -14.82
CA LYS A 76 25.18 11.66 -14.93
C LYS A 76 23.95 10.84 -15.31
N THR A 77 24.15 9.83 -16.14
CA THR A 77 23.10 8.88 -16.51
C THR A 77 22.96 7.77 -15.45
N VAL A 78 21.79 7.15 -15.37
CA VAL A 78 21.55 5.96 -14.53
C VAL A 78 22.56 4.86 -14.85
N SER A 79 22.82 4.62 -16.14
CA SER A 79 23.79 3.61 -16.58
C SER A 79 25.20 3.87 -16.06
N GLU A 80 25.69 5.11 -16.06
CA GLU A 80 27.04 5.45 -15.57
C GLU A 80 27.16 5.21 -14.06
N ILE A 81 26.16 5.66 -13.30
CA ILE A 81 26.13 5.55 -11.84
C ILE A 81 26.02 4.09 -11.42
N VAL A 82 25.03 3.36 -11.95
CA VAL A 82 24.78 1.95 -11.58
C VAL A 82 25.93 1.05 -11.99
N THR A 83 26.51 1.25 -13.19
CA THR A 83 27.67 0.46 -13.64
C THR A 83 28.87 0.69 -12.72
N SER A 84 29.14 1.95 -12.36
CA SER A 84 30.23 2.28 -11.43
C SER A 84 29.99 1.69 -10.04
N ALA A 85 28.76 1.75 -9.53
CA ALA A 85 28.40 1.21 -8.23
C ALA A 85 28.62 -0.30 -8.15
N VAL A 86 28.14 -1.07 -9.13
CA VAL A 86 28.37 -2.53 -9.20
C VAL A 86 29.86 -2.83 -9.30
N ASN A 87 30.60 -2.11 -10.16
CA ASN A 87 32.05 -2.28 -10.29
C ASN A 87 32.79 -2.02 -8.98
N ASN A 88 32.37 -1.03 -8.18
CA ASN A 88 32.98 -0.73 -6.88
C ASN A 88 32.79 -1.88 -5.89
N VAL A 89 31.59 -2.47 -5.82
CA VAL A 89 31.33 -3.66 -4.98
C VAL A 89 32.16 -4.86 -5.48
N LYS A 90 32.21 -5.13 -6.79
CA LYS A 90 32.99 -6.23 -7.35
C LYS A 90 34.51 -6.05 -7.14
N LYS A 91 35.01 -4.82 -7.22
CA LYS A 91 36.40 -4.47 -6.89
C LYS A 91 36.66 -4.72 -5.40
N ALA A 92 35.77 -4.30 -4.52
CA ALA A 92 35.87 -4.56 -3.07
C ALA A 92 35.87 -6.06 -2.74
N MET A 93 35.04 -6.87 -3.41
CA MET A 93 35.07 -8.33 -3.28
C MET A 93 36.45 -8.89 -3.65
N ALA A 94 37.01 -8.46 -4.78
CA ALA A 94 38.32 -8.93 -5.22
C ALA A 94 39.44 -8.52 -4.26
N GLU A 95 39.41 -7.27 -3.76
CA GLU A 95 40.39 -6.72 -2.83
C GLU A 95 40.29 -7.32 -1.41
N SER A 96 39.10 -7.79 -0.99
CA SER A 96 38.93 -8.47 0.29
C SER A 96 39.71 -9.79 0.39
N GLY A 97 40.00 -10.44 -0.75
CA GLY A 97 40.71 -11.71 -0.80
C GLY A 97 39.94 -12.92 -0.23
N ILE A 98 38.67 -12.75 0.16
CA ILE A 98 37.84 -13.79 0.77
C ILE A 98 37.45 -14.85 -0.27
N LYS A 99 37.70 -16.12 0.05
CA LYS A 99 37.45 -17.27 -0.85
C LYS A 99 36.78 -18.47 -0.16
N ASP A 100 36.68 -18.43 1.16
CA ASP A 100 36.13 -19.48 2.01
C ASP A 100 34.59 -19.45 2.10
N ARG A 101 33.97 -18.36 1.62
CA ARG A 101 32.51 -18.22 1.50
C ARG A 101 32.11 -17.41 0.26
N PRO A 102 30.88 -17.60 -0.25
CA PRO A 102 30.37 -16.79 -1.36
C PRO A 102 30.09 -15.36 -0.91
N LEU A 103 30.39 -14.39 -1.79
CA LEU A 103 30.07 -12.98 -1.64
C LEU A 103 29.13 -12.54 -2.76
N PHE A 104 28.16 -11.69 -2.45
CA PHE A 104 27.14 -11.23 -3.40
C PHE A 104 27.02 -9.70 -3.43
N CYS A 105 26.81 -9.18 -4.64
CA CYS A 105 26.59 -7.78 -4.93
C CYS A 105 25.09 -7.61 -5.18
N ALA A 106 24.37 -7.01 -4.24
CA ALA A 106 22.96 -6.69 -4.44
C ALA A 106 22.83 -5.31 -5.06
N LEU A 107 22.08 -5.23 -6.16
CA LEU A 107 21.60 -3.95 -6.68
C LEU A 107 20.57 -3.39 -5.69
N ASP A 108 20.92 -2.28 -5.06
CA ASP A 108 20.05 -1.56 -4.15
C ASP A 108 19.13 -0.60 -4.91
N ILE A 109 17.82 -0.73 -4.71
CA ILE A 109 16.77 0.11 -5.28
C ILE A 109 15.88 0.61 -4.14
N GLY A 110 15.99 1.89 -3.81
CA GLY A 110 15.08 2.59 -2.90
C GLY A 110 13.88 3.21 -3.63
N PRO A 111 12.94 3.83 -2.89
CA PRO A 111 11.78 4.49 -3.47
C PRO A 111 12.16 5.67 -4.39
N THR A 112 11.26 6.05 -5.30
CA THR A 112 11.46 7.19 -6.20
C THR A 112 11.45 8.54 -5.48
N GLY A 113 10.94 8.57 -4.25
CA GLY A 113 10.75 9.79 -3.46
C GLY A 113 9.50 10.59 -3.86
N LYS A 114 8.63 10.03 -4.72
CA LYS A 114 7.36 10.64 -5.15
C LYS A 114 6.19 9.72 -4.83
N LEU A 115 5.03 10.32 -4.51
CA LEU A 115 3.77 9.58 -4.44
C LEU A 115 3.26 9.27 -5.84
N LEU A 116 2.69 8.08 -6.02
CA LEU A 116 2.00 7.70 -7.24
C LEU A 116 0.62 8.34 -7.32
N LYS A 117 0.12 8.56 -8.54
CA LYS A 117 -1.27 8.96 -8.78
C LYS A 117 -2.25 7.94 -8.17
N PRO A 118 -3.38 8.41 -7.59
CA PRO A 118 -3.83 9.80 -7.55
C PRO A 118 -3.23 10.63 -6.40
N MET A 119 -2.49 10.02 -5.47
CA MET A 119 -1.95 10.73 -4.29
C MET A 119 -0.80 11.70 -4.61
N GLY A 120 -0.11 11.51 -5.74
CA GLY A 120 0.95 12.38 -6.23
C GLY A 120 0.93 12.55 -7.75
N ASP A 121 2.03 13.01 -8.31
CA ASP A 121 2.16 13.36 -9.72
C ASP A 121 2.74 12.23 -10.59
N LEU A 122 3.39 11.24 -9.97
CA LEU A 122 4.07 10.15 -10.69
C LEU A 122 3.06 9.09 -11.14
N SER A 123 3.04 8.75 -12.43
CA SER A 123 2.21 7.63 -12.88
C SER A 123 2.84 6.29 -12.51
N PHE A 124 2.01 5.23 -12.42
CA PHE A 124 2.50 3.87 -12.22
C PHE A 124 3.50 3.46 -13.31
N ASP A 125 3.26 3.84 -14.56
CA ASP A 125 4.13 3.49 -15.68
C ASP A 125 5.45 4.26 -15.65
N ASP A 126 5.46 5.53 -15.23
CA ASP A 126 6.70 6.30 -15.05
C ASP A 126 7.53 5.74 -13.89
N SER A 127 6.87 5.35 -12.79
CA SER A 127 7.51 4.64 -11.67
C SER A 127 8.12 3.32 -12.13
N TYR A 128 7.36 2.48 -12.84
CA TYR A 128 7.84 1.24 -13.45
C TYR A 128 9.04 1.49 -14.37
N ASN A 129 8.99 2.50 -15.23
CA ASN A 129 10.07 2.81 -16.18
C ASN A 129 11.35 3.25 -15.46
N ALA A 130 11.23 4.04 -14.39
CA ALA A 130 12.36 4.45 -13.57
C ALA A 130 13.06 3.24 -12.92
N PHE A 131 12.28 2.29 -12.37
CA PHE A 131 12.82 1.05 -11.79
C PHE A 131 13.36 0.08 -12.85
N LYS A 132 12.74 0.03 -14.03
CA LYS A 132 13.19 -0.80 -15.15
C LYS A 132 14.58 -0.39 -15.63
N GLU A 133 14.82 0.92 -15.74
CA GLU A 133 16.11 1.45 -16.19
C GLU A 133 17.25 1.02 -15.26
N ILE A 134 17.10 1.22 -13.95
CA ILE A 134 18.09 0.82 -12.95
C ILE A 134 18.30 -0.70 -12.93
N ALA A 135 17.24 -1.50 -13.00
CA ALA A 135 17.32 -2.96 -12.97
C ALA A 135 18.11 -3.53 -14.16
N ILE A 136 17.81 -3.07 -15.38
CA ILE A 136 18.53 -3.48 -16.60
C ILE A 136 20.01 -3.09 -16.52
N CYS A 137 20.31 -1.88 -16.02
CA CYS A 137 21.69 -1.43 -15.85
C CYS A 137 22.45 -2.29 -14.85
N GLY A 138 21.82 -2.64 -13.72
CA GLY A 138 22.44 -3.45 -12.67
C GLY A 138 22.70 -4.90 -13.09
N GLU A 139 21.75 -5.55 -13.77
CA GLU A 139 21.96 -6.91 -14.31
C GLU A 139 23.09 -6.91 -15.34
N LYS A 140 23.09 -5.94 -16.27
CA LYS A 140 24.14 -5.81 -17.29
C LYS A 140 25.53 -5.56 -16.68
N ALA A 141 25.60 -4.82 -15.57
CA ALA A 141 26.84 -4.57 -14.85
C ALA A 141 27.30 -5.78 -13.99
N GLY A 142 26.44 -6.79 -13.79
CA GLY A 142 26.77 -8.03 -13.11
C GLY A 142 26.37 -8.10 -11.63
N ALA A 143 25.31 -7.39 -11.22
CA ALA A 143 24.68 -7.62 -9.92
C ALA A 143 24.22 -9.08 -9.78
N ASP A 144 24.25 -9.62 -8.56
CA ASP A 144 23.90 -11.02 -8.28
C ASP A 144 22.44 -11.20 -7.82
N LEU A 145 21.83 -10.13 -7.33
CA LEU A 145 20.43 -10.03 -6.89
C LEU A 145 19.99 -8.57 -6.86
N VAL A 146 18.70 -8.33 -6.66
CA VAL A 146 18.13 -7.00 -6.39
C VAL A 146 17.55 -6.97 -4.98
N LEU A 147 17.82 -5.90 -4.24
CA LEU A 147 17.07 -5.53 -3.04
C LEU A 147 16.26 -4.27 -3.37
N ILE A 148 14.94 -4.40 -3.41
CA ILE A 148 14.02 -3.26 -3.40
C ILE A 148 13.77 -2.93 -1.94
N GLU A 149 14.33 -1.85 -1.41
CA GLU A 149 14.25 -1.54 0.02
C GLU A 149 13.56 -0.23 0.37
N THR A 150 13.16 -0.13 1.65
CA THR A 150 12.61 1.09 2.23
C THR A 150 11.31 1.56 1.55
N MET A 151 10.54 0.63 0.99
CA MET A 151 9.27 0.98 0.35
C MET A 151 8.20 1.27 1.40
N SER A 152 7.53 2.42 1.28
CA SER A 152 6.45 2.84 2.18
C SER A 152 5.06 2.80 1.56
N ASP A 153 4.97 2.39 0.29
CA ASP A 153 3.74 2.29 -0.47
C ASP A 153 3.71 0.99 -1.28
N THR A 154 2.60 0.25 -1.22
CA THR A 154 2.46 -1.03 -1.91
C THR A 154 2.36 -0.87 -3.43
N TYR A 155 1.86 0.26 -3.93
CA TYR A 155 1.68 0.45 -5.37
C TYR A 155 3.01 0.72 -6.08
N GLU A 156 3.84 1.56 -5.48
CA GLU A 156 5.23 1.78 -5.90
C GLU A 156 6.08 0.51 -5.73
N LEU A 157 5.90 -0.23 -4.64
CA LEU A 157 6.56 -1.52 -4.45
C LEU A 157 6.17 -2.51 -5.57
N LYS A 158 4.89 -2.56 -5.94
CA LYS A 158 4.42 -3.39 -7.06
C LYS A 158 5.04 -2.96 -8.39
N SER A 159 5.10 -1.66 -8.68
CA SER A 159 5.72 -1.18 -9.93
C SER A 159 7.20 -1.57 -9.99
N ALA A 160 7.94 -1.46 -8.87
CA ALA A 160 9.34 -1.87 -8.76
C ALA A 160 9.54 -3.38 -8.97
N VAL A 161 8.76 -4.20 -8.27
CA VAL A 161 8.83 -5.68 -8.41
C VAL A 161 8.54 -6.11 -9.84
N LEU A 162 7.49 -5.56 -10.46
CA LEU A 162 7.18 -5.86 -11.87
C LEU A 162 8.30 -5.39 -12.80
N ALA A 163 8.87 -4.20 -12.57
CA ALA A 163 9.95 -3.67 -13.40
C ALA A 163 11.20 -4.58 -13.37
N VAL A 164 11.57 -5.09 -12.19
CA VAL A 164 12.71 -5.99 -12.05
C VAL A 164 12.40 -7.36 -12.68
N LYS A 165 11.26 -7.98 -12.34
CA LYS A 165 10.92 -9.34 -12.78
C LYS A 165 10.62 -9.46 -14.27
N GLU A 166 10.09 -8.41 -14.90
CA GLU A 166 9.78 -8.41 -16.33
C GLU A 166 11.01 -8.15 -17.21
N ASN A 167 12.11 -7.63 -16.64
CA ASN A 167 13.25 -7.15 -17.43
C ASN A 167 14.60 -7.74 -17.01
N THR A 168 14.66 -8.58 -15.97
CA THR A 168 15.88 -9.24 -15.47
C THR A 168 15.59 -10.67 -15.02
N ASN A 169 16.64 -11.46 -14.83
CA ASN A 169 16.60 -12.81 -14.23
C ASN A 169 17.15 -12.84 -12.79
N LEU A 170 17.37 -11.67 -12.20
CA LEU A 170 17.93 -11.55 -10.86
C LEU A 170 16.93 -12.00 -9.79
N PRO A 171 17.38 -12.70 -8.74
CA PRO A 171 16.57 -12.90 -7.54
C PRO A 171 16.11 -11.55 -6.96
N VAL A 172 14.85 -11.47 -6.53
CA VAL A 172 14.22 -10.22 -6.07
C VAL A 172 13.90 -10.32 -4.59
N PHE A 173 14.63 -9.54 -3.79
CA PHE A 173 14.33 -9.32 -2.39
C PHE A 173 13.61 -7.99 -2.22
N ALA A 174 12.65 -7.92 -1.30
CA ALA A 174 11.87 -6.71 -1.05
C ALA A 174 11.77 -6.41 0.45
N THR A 175 12.01 -5.17 0.85
CA THR A 175 11.79 -4.73 2.23
C THR A 175 10.96 -3.47 2.27
N VAL A 176 10.15 -3.34 3.32
CA VAL A 176 9.26 -2.21 3.55
C VAL A 176 9.58 -1.53 4.88
N VAL A 177 9.12 -0.28 5.02
CA VAL A 177 9.18 0.45 6.29
C VAL A 177 7.78 0.56 6.88
N PHE A 178 7.58 -0.05 8.04
CA PHE A 178 6.37 0.11 8.84
C PHE A 178 6.57 1.17 9.93
N ASP A 179 5.48 1.82 10.32
CA ASP A 179 5.41 2.55 11.58
C ASP A 179 5.41 1.60 12.80
N GLU A 180 5.39 2.16 14.02
CA GLU A 180 5.34 1.37 15.26
C GLU A 180 4.06 0.51 15.40
N LYS A 181 3.03 0.76 14.60
CA LYS A 181 1.77 -0.01 14.57
C LYS A 181 1.77 -1.09 13.48
N GLY A 182 2.87 -1.29 12.76
CA GLY A 182 2.95 -2.27 11.69
C GLY A 182 2.19 -1.86 10.43
N LYS A 183 2.07 -0.54 10.16
CA LYS A 183 1.37 0.00 9.00
C LYS A 183 2.30 0.82 8.09
N LEU A 184 2.13 0.64 6.78
CA LEU A 184 2.78 1.47 5.76
C LEU A 184 2.15 2.86 5.72
N LEU A 185 2.82 3.81 5.06
CA LEU A 185 2.31 5.17 4.89
C LEU A 185 0.91 5.20 4.25
N THR A 186 0.63 4.27 3.32
CA THR A 186 -0.66 4.16 2.64
C THR A 186 -1.66 3.20 3.31
N GLY A 187 -1.32 2.63 4.47
CA GLY A 187 -2.25 1.85 5.31
C GLY A 187 -2.11 0.33 5.24
N GLY A 188 -1.27 -0.19 4.34
CA GLY A 188 -0.97 -1.63 4.25
C GLY A 188 -0.39 -2.18 5.55
N ASP A 189 -0.97 -3.27 6.07
CA ASP A 189 -0.39 -4.04 7.17
C ASP A 189 0.51 -5.19 6.68
N VAL A 190 1.14 -5.86 7.66
CA VAL A 190 1.96 -7.06 7.46
C VAL A 190 1.29 -8.09 6.55
N LYS A 191 0.02 -8.47 6.81
CA LYS A 191 -0.68 -9.48 6.00
C LYS A 191 -0.89 -9.01 4.57
N THR A 192 -1.23 -7.73 4.39
CA THR A 192 -1.45 -7.11 3.10
C THR A 192 -0.18 -7.11 2.25
N VAL A 193 0.93 -6.66 2.82
CA VAL A 193 2.24 -6.61 2.16
C VAL A 193 2.73 -8.02 1.82
N VAL A 194 2.70 -8.95 2.77
CA VAL A 194 3.14 -10.34 2.56
C VAL A 194 2.30 -11.02 1.49
N GLY A 195 0.97 -10.90 1.54
CA GLY A 195 0.07 -11.49 0.55
C GLY A 195 0.34 -10.99 -0.86
N MET A 196 0.55 -9.67 -1.03
CA MET A 196 0.88 -9.07 -2.32
C MET A 196 2.25 -9.53 -2.84
N LEU A 197 3.28 -9.45 -2.00
CA LEU A 197 4.67 -9.78 -2.35
C LEU A 197 4.83 -11.26 -2.72
N GLU A 198 4.25 -12.17 -1.95
CA GLU A 198 4.20 -13.59 -2.31
C GLU A 198 3.45 -13.83 -3.62
N GLY A 199 2.33 -13.12 -3.82
CA GLY A 199 1.56 -13.21 -5.07
C GLY A 199 2.40 -12.82 -6.29
N LEU A 200 3.23 -11.78 -6.16
CA LEU A 200 4.17 -11.35 -7.20
C LEU A 200 5.38 -12.30 -7.34
N GLY A 201 5.53 -13.28 -6.44
CA GLY A 201 6.55 -14.32 -6.50
C GLY A 201 7.97 -13.82 -6.23
N ILE A 202 8.15 -12.91 -5.27
CA ILE A 202 9.46 -12.50 -4.78
C ILE A 202 10.17 -13.62 -4.03
N ASP A 203 11.51 -13.54 -3.92
CA ASP A 203 12.34 -14.60 -3.36
C ASP A 203 12.60 -14.47 -1.86
N ALA A 204 12.53 -13.25 -1.31
CA ALA A 204 12.56 -12.97 0.12
C ALA A 204 11.93 -11.61 0.42
N LEU A 205 11.22 -11.49 1.55
CA LEU A 205 10.61 -10.22 1.98
C LEU A 205 11.03 -9.84 3.39
N GLY A 206 10.82 -8.59 3.78
CA GLY A 206 11.01 -8.22 5.18
C GLY A 206 10.89 -6.74 5.46
N VAL A 207 11.63 -6.32 6.48
CA VAL A 207 11.60 -4.94 7.00
C VAL A 207 13.00 -4.39 7.16
N ASN A 208 13.14 -3.10 6.86
CA ASN A 208 14.36 -2.35 7.05
C ASN A 208 14.03 -0.91 7.48
N CYS A 209 15.02 -0.22 8.06
CA CYS A 209 14.92 1.19 8.43
C CYS A 209 13.73 1.53 9.37
N GLY A 210 13.49 2.82 9.63
CA GLY A 210 12.40 3.36 10.44
C GLY A 210 12.53 3.14 11.95
N LEU A 211 12.84 1.90 12.36
CA LEU A 211 12.80 1.43 13.74
C LEU A 211 14.15 0.81 14.15
N GLY A 212 14.42 0.88 15.46
CA GLY A 212 15.53 0.13 16.07
C GLY A 212 15.19 -1.36 16.23
N PRO A 213 16.17 -2.20 16.61
CA PRO A 213 15.96 -3.65 16.70
C PRO A 213 14.93 -4.06 17.75
N VAL A 214 14.73 -3.26 18.81
CA VAL A 214 13.73 -3.53 19.85
C VAL A 214 12.31 -3.43 19.27
N GLN A 215 11.98 -2.28 18.66
CA GLN A 215 10.66 -2.05 18.09
C GLN A 215 10.39 -2.94 16.87
N MET A 216 11.42 -3.17 16.04
CA MET A 216 11.28 -3.97 14.82
C MET A 216 11.05 -5.47 15.11
N LYS A 217 11.45 -5.96 16.29
CA LYS A 217 11.28 -7.37 16.67
C LYS A 217 9.83 -7.82 16.60
N ASP A 218 8.89 -7.04 17.12
CA ASP A 218 7.47 -7.44 17.16
C ASP A 218 6.90 -7.57 15.75
N ILE A 219 7.23 -6.62 14.87
CA ILE A 219 6.84 -6.64 13.46
C ILE A 219 7.48 -7.83 12.73
N ALA A 220 8.76 -8.12 12.97
CA ALA A 220 9.44 -9.27 12.39
C ALA A 220 8.77 -10.60 12.79
N LEU A 221 8.34 -10.73 14.05
CA LEU A 221 7.60 -11.91 14.52
C LEU A 221 6.22 -12.03 13.87
N GLU A 222 5.55 -10.92 13.58
CA GLU A 222 4.28 -10.95 12.82
C GLU A 222 4.49 -11.40 11.38
N ILE A 223 5.53 -10.91 10.71
CA ILE A 223 5.89 -11.33 9.34
C ILE A 223 6.19 -12.83 9.32
N LEU A 224 7.00 -13.32 10.26
CA LEU A 224 7.35 -14.74 10.37
C LEU A 224 6.14 -15.67 10.54
N LYS A 225 5.03 -15.19 11.14
CA LYS A 225 3.80 -15.98 11.30
C LYS A 225 3.02 -16.17 10.01
N VAL A 226 3.21 -15.28 9.03
CA VAL A 226 2.36 -15.25 7.82
C VAL A 226 3.13 -15.51 6.52
N ALA A 227 4.44 -15.30 6.52
CA ALA A 227 5.30 -15.49 5.36
C ALA A 227 5.62 -16.97 5.09
N SER A 228 5.63 -17.30 3.81
CA SER A 228 5.99 -18.60 3.20
C SER A 228 7.30 -18.50 2.42
N VAL A 229 7.97 -17.36 2.50
CA VAL A 229 9.26 -17.06 1.88
C VAL A 229 10.25 -16.56 2.95
N PRO A 230 11.57 -16.63 2.69
CA PRO A 230 12.59 -16.15 3.62
C PRO A 230 12.35 -14.71 4.11
N VAL A 231 12.52 -14.49 5.42
CA VAL A 231 12.31 -13.19 6.06
C VAL A 231 13.63 -12.45 6.27
N ILE A 232 13.66 -11.17 5.88
CA ILE A 232 14.75 -10.21 5.99
C ILE A 232 14.49 -9.23 7.14
N VAL A 233 15.49 -8.93 7.96
CA VAL A 233 15.36 -7.93 9.04
C VAL A 233 16.63 -7.08 9.15
N ASN A 234 16.52 -5.79 8.80
CA ASN A 234 17.63 -4.83 8.78
C ASN A 234 17.29 -3.52 9.53
N PRO A 235 17.28 -3.52 10.88
CA PRO A 235 16.90 -2.34 11.66
C PRO A 235 17.97 -1.25 11.67
N ASN A 236 17.58 -0.04 12.06
CA ASN A 236 18.52 1.03 12.40
C ASN A 236 19.27 0.72 13.70
N ALA A 237 20.42 1.35 13.93
CA ALA A 237 21.13 1.30 15.23
C ALA A 237 20.43 2.15 16.32
N GLY A 238 19.10 2.19 16.32
CA GLY A 238 18.28 3.09 17.15
C GLY A 238 17.76 4.29 16.36
N LEU A 239 17.08 5.19 17.05
CA LEU A 239 16.63 6.44 16.49
C LEU A 239 17.82 7.42 16.36
N PRO A 240 17.87 8.24 15.30
CA PRO A 240 18.95 9.21 15.15
C PRO A 240 18.82 10.34 16.19
N ARG A 241 19.92 10.64 16.89
CA ARG A 241 20.13 11.90 17.64
C ARG A 241 21.18 12.73 16.95
N ASN A 242 21.29 14.02 17.24
CA ASN A 242 22.46 14.81 16.82
C ASN A 242 23.25 15.23 18.06
N GLU A 243 24.57 15.10 17.98
CA GLU A 243 25.49 15.59 18.99
C GLU A 243 26.59 16.38 18.31
N ASN A 244 26.68 17.67 18.63
CA ASN A 244 27.68 18.60 18.08
C ASN A 244 27.66 18.68 16.53
N GLY A 245 26.48 18.65 15.90
CA GLY A 245 26.32 18.73 14.45
C GLY A 245 26.55 17.41 13.70
N LYS A 246 26.64 16.29 14.42
CA LYS A 246 26.80 14.94 13.86
C LYS A 246 25.63 14.06 14.26
N THR A 247 25.08 13.29 13.32
CA THR A 247 24.07 12.27 13.62
C THR A 247 24.71 11.09 14.34
N VAL A 248 24.22 10.75 15.53
CA VAL A 248 24.67 9.64 16.38
C VAL A 248 23.49 8.70 16.62
N TYR A 249 23.78 7.43 16.84
CA TYR A 249 22.78 6.38 17.08
C TYR A 249 23.03 5.71 18.43
N ASP A 250 21.95 5.34 19.12
CA ASP A 250 21.98 4.94 20.54
C ASP A 250 22.28 3.47 20.81
N VAL A 251 22.08 2.60 19.83
CA VAL A 251 22.21 1.16 20.02
C VAL A 251 23.64 0.77 19.70
N THR A 252 24.35 0.28 20.71
CA THR A 252 25.70 -0.24 20.54
C THR A 252 25.71 -1.56 19.74
N PRO A 253 26.84 -1.95 19.13
CA PRO A 253 26.99 -3.25 18.46
C PRO A 253 26.55 -4.43 19.33
N GLU A 254 26.88 -4.40 20.62
CA GLU A 254 26.58 -5.47 21.57
C GLU A 254 25.07 -5.63 21.77
N LYS A 255 24.37 -4.53 22.05
CA LYS A 255 22.91 -4.52 22.21
C LYS A 255 22.18 -4.85 20.91
N PHE A 256 22.67 -4.33 19.78
CA PHE A 256 22.10 -4.60 18.45
C PHE A 256 22.15 -6.10 18.14
N SER A 257 23.33 -6.70 18.27
CA SER A 257 23.56 -8.11 17.95
C SER A 257 22.83 -9.06 18.91
N ASP A 258 22.63 -8.71 20.19
CA ASP A 258 21.83 -9.51 21.13
C ASP A 258 20.37 -9.63 20.68
N ILE A 259 19.73 -8.51 20.33
CA ILE A 259 18.33 -8.52 19.90
C ILE A 259 18.19 -9.20 18.53
N MET A 260 19.10 -8.93 17.60
CA MET A 260 19.08 -9.57 16.28
C MET A 260 19.29 -11.08 16.34
N LYS A 261 20.05 -11.57 17.33
CA LYS A 261 20.17 -13.00 17.61
C LYS A 261 18.80 -13.62 17.93
N GLU A 262 18.01 -12.97 18.78
CA GLU A 262 16.66 -13.44 19.11
C GLU A 262 15.75 -13.48 17.86
N ILE A 263 15.89 -12.52 16.96
CA ILE A 263 15.14 -12.47 15.68
C ILE A 263 15.57 -13.60 14.73
N ALA A 264 16.88 -13.87 14.63
CA ALA A 264 17.40 -14.99 13.85
C ALA A 264 16.94 -16.34 14.42
N GLU A 265 17.02 -16.51 15.74
CA GLU A 265 16.51 -17.70 16.44
C GLU A 265 14.98 -17.83 16.31
N ALA A 266 14.24 -16.72 16.17
CA ALA A 266 12.82 -16.75 15.92
C ALA A 266 12.48 -17.30 14.53
N GLY A 267 13.29 -16.99 13.52
CA GLY A 267 13.18 -17.59 12.18
C GLY A 267 13.60 -16.70 11.01
N ALA A 268 14.19 -15.52 11.23
CA ALA A 268 14.72 -14.70 10.14
C ALA A 268 15.89 -15.41 9.44
N TRP A 269 15.91 -15.39 8.11
CA TRP A 269 16.94 -16.07 7.31
C TRP A 269 18.04 -15.13 6.86
N VAL A 270 17.71 -13.85 6.69
CA VAL A 270 18.62 -12.82 6.24
C VAL A 270 18.58 -11.66 7.23
N ILE A 271 19.73 -11.27 7.76
CA ILE A 271 19.84 -10.23 8.79
C ILE A 271 21.01 -9.30 8.51
N GLY A 272 20.86 -8.03 8.84
CA GLY A 272 21.89 -7.01 8.63
C GLY A 272 21.56 -5.76 9.41
N GLY A 273 21.96 -4.61 8.86
CA GLY A 273 21.68 -3.31 9.47
C GLY A 273 21.35 -2.23 8.45
N CYS A 274 20.65 -1.19 8.90
CA CYS A 274 20.38 0.00 8.11
C CYS A 274 21.10 1.21 8.72
N CYS A 275 20.45 2.38 8.85
CA CYS A 275 21.09 3.61 9.28
C CYS A 275 21.74 3.48 10.68
N GLY A 276 22.97 4.00 10.82
CA GLY A 276 23.74 3.97 12.07
C GLY A 276 24.51 2.68 12.34
N THR A 277 24.26 1.60 11.59
CA THR A 277 25.02 0.36 11.71
C THR A 277 26.35 0.47 10.98
N THR A 278 27.38 -0.18 11.53
CA THR A 278 28.78 -0.07 11.06
C THR A 278 29.39 -1.46 10.91
N PRO A 279 30.61 -1.61 10.33
CA PRO A 279 31.27 -2.90 10.23
C PRO A 279 31.44 -3.60 11.60
N LYS A 280 31.58 -2.84 12.70
CA LYS A 280 31.60 -3.41 14.06
C LYS A 280 30.27 -4.08 14.44
N HIS A 281 29.14 -3.50 14.03
CA HIS A 281 27.82 -4.10 14.25
C HIS A 281 27.69 -5.42 13.48
N ILE A 282 28.08 -5.42 12.21
CA ILE A 282 27.99 -6.60 11.34
C ILE A 282 28.93 -7.73 11.80
N ALA A 283 30.15 -7.40 12.23
CA ALA A 283 31.08 -8.39 12.78
C ALA A 283 30.53 -9.10 14.02
N LEU A 284 29.98 -8.35 14.97
CA LEU A 284 29.42 -8.94 16.18
C LEU A 284 28.10 -9.67 15.92
N LEU A 285 27.29 -9.18 14.96
CA LEU A 285 26.10 -9.89 14.48
C LEU A 285 26.47 -11.24 13.88
N LYS A 286 27.49 -11.27 13.02
CA LYS A 286 28.01 -12.49 12.40
C LYS A 286 28.50 -13.47 13.46
N GLU A 287 29.34 -13.02 14.39
CA GLU A 287 29.86 -13.84 15.49
C GLU A 287 28.75 -14.52 16.29
N LYS A 288 27.69 -13.78 16.66
CA LYS A 288 26.59 -14.31 17.48
C LYS A 288 25.63 -15.23 16.73
N CYS A 289 25.49 -15.06 15.42
CA CYS A 289 24.42 -15.70 14.64
C CYS A 289 24.91 -16.73 13.62
N GLU A 290 26.20 -16.82 13.31
CA GLU A 290 26.68 -17.68 12.22
C GLU A 290 26.42 -19.18 12.41
N ASN A 291 26.34 -19.62 13.67
CA ASN A 291 26.09 -21.01 14.03
C ASN A 291 24.60 -21.31 14.23
N ILE A 292 23.73 -20.31 14.08
CA ILE A 292 22.28 -20.53 14.10
C ILE A 292 21.90 -21.24 12.80
N LYS A 293 21.20 -22.36 12.93
CA LYS A 293 20.57 -23.02 11.79
C LYS A 293 19.24 -22.31 11.49
N PRO A 294 19.01 -21.83 10.25
CA PRO A 294 17.72 -21.26 9.89
C PRO A 294 16.59 -22.24 10.17
N LYS A 295 15.50 -21.75 10.77
CA LYS A 295 14.28 -22.55 10.95
C LYS A 295 13.64 -22.81 9.58
N GLU A 296 13.09 -24.00 9.40
CA GLU A 296 12.31 -24.31 8.21
C GLU A 296 11.08 -23.40 8.14
N ILE A 297 10.78 -22.89 6.94
CA ILE A 297 9.61 -22.04 6.72
C ILE A 297 8.36 -22.92 6.69
N GLU A 298 7.40 -22.61 7.56
CA GLU A 298 6.09 -23.25 7.50
C GLU A 298 5.26 -22.64 6.37
N PHE A 299 5.00 -23.42 5.32
CA PHE A 299 4.20 -22.94 4.19
C PHE A 299 2.78 -22.58 4.63
N ASN A 300 2.42 -21.31 4.46
CA ASN A 300 1.10 -20.81 4.82
C ASN A 300 0.06 -21.24 3.77
N LYS A 301 -0.89 -22.08 4.19
CA LYS A 301 -1.94 -22.66 3.33
C LYS A 301 -3.20 -21.79 3.22
N LYS A 302 -3.22 -20.62 3.86
CA LYS A 302 -4.38 -19.73 3.91
C LYS A 302 -4.57 -19.04 2.56
N THR A 303 -5.81 -19.05 2.07
CA THR A 303 -6.21 -18.29 0.88
C THR A 303 -6.39 -16.84 1.27
N ILE A 304 -5.61 -15.93 0.70
CA ILE A 304 -5.62 -14.51 1.04
C ILE A 304 -5.71 -13.68 -0.24
N VAL A 305 -6.65 -12.73 -0.25
CA VAL A 305 -6.73 -11.63 -1.22
C VAL A 305 -6.48 -10.31 -0.50
N THR A 306 -5.90 -9.34 -1.17
CA THR A 306 -5.50 -8.07 -0.54
C THR A 306 -5.83 -6.88 -1.41
N SER A 307 -6.22 -5.78 -0.79
CA SER A 307 -6.19 -4.42 -1.35
C SER A 307 -4.86 -3.75 -0.97
N TYR A 308 -4.80 -2.41 -1.07
CA TYR A 308 -3.67 -1.63 -0.58
C TYR A 308 -3.55 -1.58 0.95
N ALA A 309 -4.66 -1.76 1.67
CA ALA A 309 -4.71 -1.57 3.14
C ALA A 309 -5.28 -2.77 3.92
N ARG A 310 -5.94 -3.72 3.24
CA ARG A 310 -6.67 -4.81 3.89
C ARG A 310 -6.38 -6.16 3.25
N ALA A 311 -6.08 -7.13 4.10
CA ALA A 311 -6.08 -8.55 3.74
C ALA A 311 -7.40 -9.21 4.16
N VAL A 312 -8.00 -9.97 3.25
CA VAL A 312 -9.15 -10.84 3.52
C VAL A 312 -8.70 -12.28 3.37
N GLU A 313 -8.77 -13.01 4.48
CA GLU A 313 -8.53 -14.45 4.50
C GLU A 313 -9.83 -15.18 4.18
N ILE A 314 -9.82 -16.05 3.17
CA ILE A 314 -10.95 -16.94 2.87
C ILE A 314 -10.73 -18.22 3.68
N ASP A 315 -11.26 -18.23 4.89
CA ASP A 315 -11.11 -19.32 5.85
C ASP A 315 -12.45 -20.00 6.17
N ASP A 316 -12.69 -20.31 7.44
CA ASP A 316 -13.90 -20.98 7.89
C ASP A 316 -15.06 -19.99 8.09
N ILE A 317 -14.78 -18.70 8.32
CA ILE A 317 -15.82 -17.67 8.33
C ILE A 317 -16.13 -17.30 6.87
N PRO A 318 -17.38 -17.45 6.41
CA PRO A 318 -17.68 -17.20 5.02
C PRO A 318 -17.48 -15.73 4.65
N VAL A 319 -16.92 -15.52 3.46
CA VAL A 319 -16.60 -14.20 2.91
C VAL A 319 -17.70 -13.71 1.98
N ILE A 320 -18.19 -12.49 2.21
CA ILE A 320 -19.20 -11.85 1.37
C ILE A 320 -18.51 -11.09 0.24
N ILE A 321 -18.85 -11.44 -1.00
CA ILE A 321 -18.40 -10.76 -2.22
C ILE A 321 -19.59 -9.97 -2.79
N GLY A 322 -19.47 -8.64 -2.87
CA GLY A 322 -20.55 -7.78 -3.31
C GLY A 322 -20.75 -7.80 -4.84
N GLU A 323 -21.94 -8.20 -5.30
CA GLU A 323 -22.29 -8.39 -6.73
C GLU A 323 -22.78 -7.13 -7.49
N ARG A 324 -22.81 -5.95 -6.85
CA ARG A 324 -23.54 -4.78 -7.39
C ARG A 324 -22.80 -4.04 -8.49
N ILE A 325 -21.48 -4.08 -8.55
CA ILE A 325 -20.66 -3.46 -9.63
C ILE A 325 -20.68 -4.41 -10.83
N ASN A 326 -21.83 -4.51 -11.47
CA ASN A 326 -22.07 -5.39 -12.60
C ASN A 326 -23.24 -4.86 -13.46
N PRO A 327 -23.07 -4.62 -14.77
CA PRO A 327 -24.09 -4.06 -15.65
C PRO A 327 -25.25 -5.01 -15.97
N THR A 328 -25.11 -6.32 -15.71
CA THR A 328 -26.09 -7.34 -16.10
C THR A 328 -27.45 -7.07 -15.45
N GLY A 329 -28.48 -6.87 -16.28
CA GLY A 329 -29.85 -6.57 -15.85
C GLY A 329 -30.08 -5.19 -15.20
N LYS A 330 -29.07 -4.30 -15.16
CA LYS A 330 -29.16 -3.00 -14.45
C LYS A 330 -29.06 -1.81 -15.41
N SER A 331 -30.20 -1.28 -15.87
CA SER A 331 -30.25 -0.18 -16.86
C SER A 331 -29.45 1.05 -16.44
N ARG A 332 -29.56 1.52 -15.19
CA ARG A 332 -28.82 2.68 -14.68
C ARG A 332 -27.30 2.45 -14.68
N PHE A 333 -26.85 1.27 -14.28
CA PHE A 333 -25.42 0.93 -14.28
C PHE A 333 -24.87 0.89 -15.71
N LYS A 334 -25.63 0.32 -16.65
CA LYS A 334 -25.25 0.35 -18.08
C LYS A 334 -25.12 1.77 -18.62
N GLN A 335 -26.02 2.66 -18.23
CA GLN A 335 -25.95 4.07 -18.61
C GLN A 335 -24.72 4.75 -17.99
N ALA A 336 -24.44 4.50 -16.71
CA ALA A 336 -23.27 5.05 -16.03
C ALA A 336 -21.95 4.69 -16.74
N LEU A 337 -21.80 3.42 -17.16
CA LEU A 337 -20.62 2.99 -17.93
C LEU A 337 -20.48 3.72 -19.28
N ARG A 338 -21.59 3.97 -19.99
CA ARG A 338 -21.56 4.70 -21.28
C ARG A 338 -21.22 6.18 -21.12
N GLU A 339 -21.69 6.78 -20.03
CA GLU A 339 -21.50 8.20 -19.73
C GLU A 339 -20.18 8.46 -18.99
N ASN A 340 -19.40 7.41 -18.66
CA ASN A 340 -18.23 7.47 -17.77
C ASN A 340 -18.57 8.10 -16.40
N ASP A 341 -19.76 7.83 -15.87
CA ASP A 341 -20.18 8.24 -14.52
C ASP A 341 -19.52 7.32 -13.48
N ILE A 342 -18.21 7.53 -13.26
CA ILE A 342 -17.39 6.78 -12.30
C ILE A 342 -17.92 6.98 -10.87
N ASP A 343 -18.39 8.18 -10.55
CA ASP A 343 -19.00 8.54 -9.28
C ASP A 343 -20.16 7.62 -8.88
N TYR A 344 -21.01 7.23 -9.82
CA TYR A 344 -22.05 6.22 -9.58
C TYR A 344 -21.46 4.84 -9.23
N ILE A 345 -20.39 4.42 -9.90
CA ILE A 345 -19.73 3.13 -9.65
C ILE A 345 -19.09 3.11 -8.26
N LEU A 346 -18.37 4.17 -7.89
CA LEU A 346 -17.76 4.31 -6.57
C LEU A 346 -18.83 4.27 -5.45
N ARG A 347 -19.98 4.92 -5.67
CA ARG A 347 -21.12 4.86 -4.74
C ARG A 347 -21.66 3.45 -4.53
N GLU A 348 -21.79 2.65 -5.58
CA GLU A 348 -22.18 1.24 -5.44
C GLU A 348 -21.11 0.47 -4.64
N GLY A 349 -19.81 0.74 -4.86
CA GLY A 349 -18.73 0.16 -4.05
C GLY A 349 -18.85 0.49 -2.56
N PHE A 350 -18.98 1.77 -2.21
CA PHE A 350 -19.17 2.22 -0.82
C PHE A 350 -20.45 1.68 -0.18
N ALA A 351 -21.56 1.63 -0.93
CA ALA A 351 -22.82 1.08 -0.45
C ALA A 351 -22.65 -0.40 -0.07
N GLN A 352 -21.91 -1.17 -0.87
CA GLN A 352 -21.64 -2.57 -0.57
C GLN A 352 -20.72 -2.75 0.64
N GLN A 353 -19.66 -1.94 0.76
CA GLN A 353 -18.79 -1.94 1.94
C GLN A 353 -19.58 -1.64 3.22
N LYS A 354 -20.42 -0.61 3.21
CA LYS A 354 -21.29 -0.26 4.34
C LYS A 354 -22.25 -1.39 4.73
N ASN A 355 -22.73 -2.16 3.74
CA ASN A 355 -23.63 -3.28 3.96
C ASN A 355 -22.90 -4.61 4.27
N GLY A 356 -21.58 -4.57 4.54
CA GLY A 356 -20.83 -5.72 5.04
C GLY A 356 -20.14 -6.57 3.98
N ALA A 357 -19.96 -6.07 2.75
CA ALA A 357 -19.10 -6.74 1.78
C ALA A 357 -17.64 -6.80 2.29
N ASN A 358 -16.98 -7.93 2.06
CA ASN A 358 -15.57 -8.13 2.36
C ASN A 358 -14.69 -7.95 1.11
N ILE A 359 -15.21 -8.32 -0.05
CA ILE A 359 -14.59 -8.17 -1.38
C ILE A 359 -15.64 -7.56 -2.31
N LEU A 360 -15.23 -6.80 -3.31
CA LEU A 360 -16.13 -6.29 -4.36
C LEU A 360 -15.90 -7.03 -5.68
N ASP A 361 -16.96 -7.64 -6.23
CA ASP A 361 -16.95 -8.15 -7.60
C ASP A 361 -17.10 -6.98 -8.59
N VAL A 362 -16.17 -6.88 -9.55
CA VAL A 362 -16.07 -5.76 -10.49
C VAL A 362 -16.17 -6.28 -11.91
N ASN A 363 -17.36 -6.14 -12.49
CA ASN A 363 -17.66 -6.44 -13.88
C ASN A 363 -18.09 -5.15 -14.60
N VAL A 364 -17.45 -4.83 -15.71
CA VAL A 364 -17.79 -3.68 -16.56
C VAL A 364 -18.16 -4.09 -17.99
N GLY A 365 -18.41 -5.38 -18.20
CA GLY A 365 -18.62 -5.96 -19.52
C GLY A 365 -19.86 -5.41 -20.21
N LEU A 366 -19.66 -4.64 -21.28
CA LEU A 366 -20.72 -4.19 -22.18
C LEU A 366 -20.25 -4.26 -23.64
N PRO A 367 -21.09 -4.75 -24.58
CA PRO A 367 -20.69 -4.90 -25.98
C PRO A 367 -20.33 -3.59 -26.69
N ASP A 368 -20.82 -2.45 -26.21
CA ASP A 368 -20.74 -1.14 -26.84
C ASP A 368 -19.72 -0.19 -26.20
N ILE A 369 -18.84 -0.69 -25.32
CA ILE A 369 -17.76 0.09 -24.71
C ILE A 369 -16.40 -0.61 -24.87
N ASP A 370 -15.32 0.13 -24.70
CA ASP A 370 -13.98 -0.45 -24.55
C ASP A 370 -13.81 -1.01 -23.13
N GLU A 371 -14.04 -2.31 -22.98
CA GLU A 371 -13.91 -3.01 -21.69
C GLU A 371 -12.49 -2.93 -21.11
N VAL A 372 -11.44 -2.92 -21.95
CA VAL A 372 -10.05 -2.90 -21.48
C VAL A 372 -9.76 -1.57 -20.78
N SER A 373 -10.10 -0.46 -21.44
CA SER A 373 -9.91 0.89 -20.89
C SER A 373 -10.83 1.17 -19.69
N MET A 374 -12.10 0.74 -19.78
CA MET A 374 -13.08 0.94 -18.71
C MET A 374 -12.71 0.16 -17.44
N LEU A 375 -12.30 -1.11 -17.57
CA LEU A 375 -11.93 -1.94 -16.41
C LEU A 375 -10.65 -1.42 -15.75
N GLU A 376 -9.67 -0.96 -16.55
CA GLU A 376 -8.49 -0.27 -16.02
C GLU A 376 -8.88 0.96 -15.20
N THR A 377 -9.75 1.82 -15.76
CA THR A 377 -10.20 3.06 -15.10
C THR A 377 -10.95 2.74 -13.81
N VAL A 378 -11.97 1.88 -13.87
CA VAL A 378 -12.78 1.50 -12.70
C VAL A 378 -11.92 0.83 -11.61
N THR A 379 -10.92 0.01 -11.98
CA THR A 379 -9.99 -0.59 -11.02
C THR A 379 -9.16 0.48 -10.29
N LYS A 380 -8.58 1.44 -11.02
CA LYS A 380 -7.77 2.53 -10.46
C LYS A 380 -8.60 3.44 -9.56
N GLU A 381 -9.83 3.73 -9.95
CA GLU A 381 -10.73 4.63 -9.20
C GLU A 381 -11.35 3.93 -7.98
N LEU A 382 -11.71 2.64 -8.05
CA LEU A 382 -12.20 1.93 -6.86
C LEU A 382 -11.11 1.81 -5.79
N GLN A 383 -9.91 1.38 -6.17
CA GLN A 383 -8.83 1.15 -5.20
C GLN A 383 -8.27 2.43 -4.56
N SER A 384 -8.58 3.62 -5.11
CA SER A 384 -8.14 4.88 -4.53
C SER A 384 -8.98 5.28 -3.31
N VAL A 385 -10.27 4.92 -3.29
CA VAL A 385 -11.21 5.27 -2.21
C VAL A 385 -11.59 4.09 -1.31
N ILE A 386 -11.65 2.88 -1.86
CA ILE A 386 -12.17 1.69 -1.19
C ILE A 386 -11.02 0.78 -0.77
N ASP A 387 -10.99 0.43 0.51
CA ASP A 387 -9.99 -0.42 1.13
C ASP A 387 -10.34 -1.92 1.05
N LEU A 388 -11.47 -2.29 0.44
CA LEU A 388 -11.82 -3.70 0.20
C LEU A 388 -11.03 -4.29 -0.99
N PRO A 389 -10.60 -5.55 -0.92
CA PRO A 389 -10.08 -6.26 -2.08
C PRO A 389 -11.08 -6.34 -3.23
N LEU A 390 -10.58 -6.43 -4.46
CA LEU A 390 -11.39 -6.54 -5.67
C LEU A 390 -11.30 -7.94 -6.26
N GLN A 391 -12.45 -8.44 -6.72
CA GLN A 391 -12.57 -9.56 -7.65
C GLN A 391 -12.77 -8.99 -9.06
N ILE A 392 -11.74 -9.15 -9.89
CA ILE A 392 -11.76 -8.68 -11.28
C ILE A 392 -12.55 -9.69 -12.10
N ASP A 393 -13.77 -9.34 -12.49
CA ASP A 393 -14.70 -10.20 -13.23
C ASP A 393 -14.78 -9.81 -14.71
N THR A 394 -14.08 -10.59 -15.55
CA THR A 394 -14.08 -10.43 -17.00
C THR A 394 -13.71 -11.73 -17.70
N SER A 395 -14.29 -11.92 -18.90
CA SER A 395 -13.89 -12.98 -19.84
C SER A 395 -12.86 -12.50 -20.87
N ASN A 396 -12.57 -11.20 -20.90
CA ASN A 396 -11.58 -10.60 -21.79
C ASN A 396 -10.19 -10.67 -21.14
N VAL A 397 -9.35 -11.55 -21.68
CA VAL A 397 -7.98 -11.80 -21.21
C VAL A 397 -7.12 -10.52 -21.19
N GLN A 398 -7.30 -9.63 -22.17
CA GLN A 398 -6.55 -8.37 -22.23
C GLN A 398 -7.00 -7.39 -21.14
N ALA A 399 -8.32 -7.28 -20.91
CA ALA A 399 -8.86 -6.45 -19.84
C ALA A 399 -8.41 -6.97 -18.47
N MET A 400 -8.41 -8.30 -18.27
CA MET A 400 -7.93 -8.97 -17.06
C MET A 400 -6.46 -8.64 -16.78
N GLU A 401 -5.57 -8.88 -17.74
CA GLU A 401 -4.14 -8.58 -17.58
C GLU A 401 -3.90 -7.10 -17.29
N ARG A 402 -4.60 -6.21 -18.01
CA ARG A 402 -4.48 -4.77 -17.84
C ARG A 402 -4.90 -4.34 -16.43
N ALA A 403 -6.04 -4.82 -15.95
CA ALA A 403 -6.52 -4.52 -14.60
C ALA A 403 -5.56 -5.05 -13.52
N LEU A 404 -5.09 -6.30 -13.65
CA LEU A 404 -4.16 -6.92 -12.70
C LEU A 404 -2.80 -6.21 -12.62
N ARG A 405 -2.33 -5.64 -13.73
CA ARG A 405 -1.12 -4.83 -13.75
C ARG A 405 -1.24 -3.60 -12.83
N TYR A 406 -2.37 -2.90 -12.90
CA TYR A 406 -2.59 -1.67 -12.13
C TYR A 406 -3.27 -1.87 -10.77
N TYR A 407 -3.72 -3.08 -10.45
CA TYR A 407 -4.34 -3.35 -9.17
C TYR A 407 -3.33 -3.27 -8.01
N ASN A 408 -3.61 -2.51 -6.97
CA ASN A 408 -2.76 -2.38 -5.78
C ASN A 408 -3.15 -3.43 -4.73
N GLY A 409 -2.48 -4.58 -4.78
CA GLY A 409 -2.74 -5.73 -3.91
C GLY A 409 -2.73 -7.05 -4.68
N LYS A 410 -3.26 -8.10 -4.04
CA LYS A 410 -3.46 -9.44 -4.62
C LYS A 410 -4.95 -9.65 -4.90
N ALA A 411 -5.33 -9.52 -6.15
CA ALA A 411 -6.72 -9.59 -6.59
C ALA A 411 -7.29 -11.02 -6.52
N MET A 412 -8.61 -11.10 -6.52
CA MET A 412 -9.32 -12.30 -6.95
C MET A 412 -9.59 -12.22 -8.45
N VAL A 413 -9.38 -13.31 -9.20
CA VAL A 413 -9.46 -13.34 -10.66
C VAL A 413 -10.65 -14.19 -11.09
N ASN A 414 -11.71 -13.55 -11.57
CA ASN A 414 -12.92 -14.20 -12.06
C ASN A 414 -12.99 -14.06 -13.59
N SER A 415 -12.72 -15.12 -14.37
CA SER A 415 -12.40 -16.49 -13.95
C SER A 415 -11.57 -17.25 -14.98
N VAL A 416 -11.13 -18.44 -14.58
CA VAL A 416 -10.68 -19.52 -15.47
C VAL A 416 -11.74 -20.62 -15.51
N ASN A 417 -11.80 -21.38 -16.59
CA ASN A 417 -12.60 -22.60 -16.66
C ASN A 417 -11.77 -23.81 -17.11
N GLY A 418 -12.37 -25.00 -17.05
CA GLY A 418 -11.72 -26.26 -17.38
C GLY A 418 -11.39 -26.46 -18.87
N LYS A 419 -11.74 -25.52 -19.76
CA LYS A 419 -11.29 -25.57 -21.16
C LYS A 419 -9.80 -25.31 -21.25
N LYS A 420 -9.10 -26.08 -22.06
CA LYS A 420 -7.65 -25.93 -22.26
C LYS A 420 -7.25 -24.50 -22.63
N GLU A 421 -7.93 -23.89 -23.60
CA GLU A 421 -7.65 -22.52 -24.07
C GLU A 421 -7.78 -21.47 -22.96
N SER A 422 -8.77 -21.64 -22.06
CA SER A 422 -8.97 -20.72 -20.93
C SER A 422 -7.83 -20.83 -19.92
N MET A 423 -7.43 -22.04 -19.56
CA MET A 423 -6.32 -22.28 -18.63
C MET A 423 -4.98 -21.78 -19.19
N GLU A 424 -4.71 -22.05 -20.47
CA GLU A 424 -3.47 -21.61 -21.14
C GLU A 424 -3.38 -20.08 -21.24
N ALA A 425 -4.51 -19.37 -21.34
CA ALA A 425 -4.54 -17.91 -21.37
C ALA A 425 -4.46 -17.27 -19.97
N VAL A 426 -5.18 -17.79 -18.98
CA VAL A 426 -5.37 -17.14 -17.67
C VAL A 426 -4.25 -17.47 -16.68
N PHE A 427 -3.78 -18.73 -16.60
CA PHE A 427 -2.78 -19.11 -15.60
C PHE A 427 -1.44 -18.37 -15.70
N PRO A 428 -0.89 -18.07 -16.90
CA PRO A 428 0.32 -17.24 -17.00
C PRO A 428 0.13 -15.85 -16.38
N ILE A 429 -1.05 -15.23 -16.58
CA ILE A 429 -1.38 -13.91 -16.04
C ILE A 429 -1.47 -13.97 -14.51
N VAL A 430 -2.19 -14.95 -13.97
CA VAL A 430 -2.31 -15.17 -12.51
C VAL A 430 -0.94 -15.43 -11.89
N LYS A 431 -0.09 -16.22 -12.54
CA LYS A 431 1.27 -16.48 -12.05
C LYS A 431 2.16 -15.24 -12.06
N LYS A 432 1.96 -14.35 -13.04
CA LYS A 432 2.76 -13.14 -13.25
C LYS A 432 2.42 -12.03 -12.25
N TYR A 433 1.14 -11.70 -12.10
CA TYR A 433 0.69 -10.59 -11.24
C TYR A 433 0.25 -11.03 -9.85
N GLY A 434 0.24 -12.34 -9.60
CA GLY A 434 -0.43 -12.95 -8.47
C GLY A 434 -1.94 -12.95 -8.63
N GLY A 435 -2.61 -13.64 -7.71
CA GLY A 435 -4.05 -13.59 -7.56
C GLY A 435 -4.63 -14.90 -7.03
N VAL A 436 -5.84 -14.84 -6.49
CA VAL A 436 -6.64 -16.02 -6.17
C VAL A 436 -7.59 -16.27 -7.34
N VAL A 437 -7.40 -17.34 -8.09
CA VAL A 437 -8.16 -17.60 -9.31
C VAL A 437 -9.45 -18.36 -9.00
N VAL A 438 -10.56 -17.89 -9.58
CA VAL A 438 -11.86 -18.56 -9.56
C VAL A 438 -11.92 -19.56 -10.71
N GLY A 439 -11.96 -20.85 -10.39
CA GLY A 439 -12.11 -21.95 -11.34
C GLY A 439 -13.57 -22.37 -11.50
N LEU A 440 -14.17 -22.08 -12.65
CA LEU A 440 -15.52 -22.51 -13.00
C LEU A 440 -15.53 -23.96 -13.47
N THR A 441 -16.40 -24.80 -12.90
CA THR A 441 -16.54 -26.22 -13.30
C THR A 441 -17.31 -26.41 -14.60
N LEU A 442 -16.80 -25.82 -15.68
CA LEU A 442 -17.23 -26.04 -17.06
C LEU A 442 -16.00 -26.35 -17.92
N ASP A 443 -16.14 -27.22 -18.91
CA ASP A 443 -15.05 -27.59 -19.81
C ASP A 443 -15.50 -27.57 -21.28
N GLU A 444 -14.79 -28.29 -22.16
CA GLU A 444 -15.12 -28.39 -23.57
C GLU A 444 -16.53 -28.97 -23.82
N GLY A 445 -17.02 -29.82 -22.92
CA GLY A 445 -18.37 -30.40 -22.96
C GLY A 445 -19.45 -29.53 -22.35
N GLY A 446 -19.10 -28.36 -21.80
CA GLY A 446 -20.03 -27.48 -21.09
C GLY A 446 -20.04 -27.73 -19.58
N ILE A 447 -21.20 -27.51 -18.93
CA ILE A 447 -21.36 -27.70 -17.49
C ILE A 447 -21.80 -29.14 -17.23
N PRO A 448 -21.06 -29.94 -16.44
CA PRO A 448 -21.49 -31.28 -16.10
C PRO A 448 -22.80 -31.29 -15.29
N GLU A 449 -23.70 -32.23 -15.63
CA GLU A 449 -25.00 -32.41 -14.98
C GLU A 449 -24.91 -33.02 -13.57
N THR A 450 -23.79 -33.69 -13.24
CA THR A 450 -23.58 -34.40 -11.98
C THR A 450 -22.54 -33.72 -11.10
N ALA A 451 -22.63 -33.95 -9.79
CA ALA A 451 -21.66 -33.45 -8.82
C ALA A 451 -20.26 -34.03 -9.06
N GLU A 452 -20.18 -35.32 -9.39
CA GLU A 452 -18.93 -35.99 -9.77
C GLU A 452 -18.29 -35.35 -11.00
N GLY A 453 -19.08 -35.05 -12.03
CA GLY A 453 -18.57 -34.41 -13.24
C GLY A 453 -17.96 -33.04 -12.94
N ARG A 454 -18.65 -32.22 -12.13
CA ARG A 454 -18.14 -30.90 -11.69
C ARG A 454 -16.87 -31.04 -10.86
N PHE A 455 -16.80 -32.05 -9.98
CA PHE A 455 -15.60 -32.35 -9.20
C PHE A 455 -14.40 -32.73 -10.07
N GLU A 456 -14.58 -33.55 -11.11
CA GLU A 456 -13.48 -33.92 -12.02
C GLU A 456 -12.96 -32.71 -12.81
N VAL A 457 -13.85 -31.79 -13.22
CA VAL A 457 -13.42 -30.52 -13.84
C VAL A 457 -12.64 -29.65 -12.83
N ALA A 458 -13.12 -29.53 -11.59
CA ALA A 458 -12.42 -28.80 -10.53
C ALA A 458 -11.01 -29.37 -10.29
N LYS A 459 -10.90 -30.70 -10.25
CA LYS A 459 -9.62 -31.41 -10.11
C LYS A 459 -8.69 -31.12 -11.29
N LYS A 460 -9.19 -31.17 -12.53
CA LYS A 460 -8.44 -30.82 -13.76
C LYS A 460 -7.86 -29.40 -13.66
N ILE A 461 -8.66 -28.43 -13.23
CA ILE A 461 -8.23 -27.02 -13.05
C ILE A 461 -7.10 -26.94 -12.02
N VAL A 462 -7.27 -27.54 -10.85
CA VAL A 462 -6.27 -27.50 -9.77
C VAL A 462 -4.96 -28.19 -10.15
N GLU A 463 -5.02 -29.34 -10.81
CA GLU A 463 -3.83 -30.06 -11.27
C GLU A 463 -3.08 -29.29 -12.38
N THR A 464 -3.83 -28.63 -13.28
CA THR A 464 -3.23 -27.79 -14.33
C THR A 464 -2.63 -26.53 -13.74
N ALA A 465 -3.31 -25.83 -12.83
CA ALA A 465 -2.78 -24.65 -12.14
C ALA A 465 -1.43 -24.96 -11.44
N LYS A 466 -1.32 -26.14 -10.83
CA LYS A 466 -0.07 -26.62 -10.22
C LYS A 466 1.09 -26.70 -11.22
N SER A 467 0.86 -27.09 -12.47
CA SER A 467 1.93 -27.12 -13.48
C SER A 467 2.44 -25.72 -13.88
N TYR A 468 1.65 -24.67 -13.64
CA TYR A 468 2.07 -23.26 -13.78
C TYR A 468 2.68 -22.69 -12.49
N GLY A 469 2.80 -23.50 -11.42
CA GLY A 469 3.31 -23.06 -10.13
C GLY A 469 2.32 -22.19 -9.34
N ILE A 470 1.02 -22.39 -9.55
CA ILE A 470 -0.06 -21.82 -8.74
C ILE A 470 -0.47 -22.87 -7.70
N ASP A 471 -0.39 -22.51 -6.42
CA ASP A 471 -0.70 -23.42 -5.32
C ASP A 471 -2.22 -23.50 -5.09
N LYS A 472 -2.67 -24.58 -4.44
CA LYS A 472 -4.08 -24.75 -4.04
C LYS A 472 -4.61 -23.59 -3.20
N LYS A 473 -3.77 -22.95 -2.38
CA LYS A 473 -4.17 -21.79 -1.57
C LYS A 473 -4.63 -20.61 -2.43
N ASP A 474 -4.22 -20.55 -3.69
CA ASP A 474 -4.52 -19.47 -4.64
C ASP A 474 -5.64 -19.85 -5.62
N ILE A 475 -6.43 -20.87 -5.30
CA ILE A 475 -7.55 -21.35 -6.13
C ILE A 475 -8.82 -21.43 -5.29
N VAL A 476 -9.89 -20.85 -5.79
CA VAL A 476 -11.26 -21.13 -5.33
C VAL A 476 -12.05 -21.76 -6.46
N ILE A 477 -12.98 -22.66 -6.15
CA ILE A 477 -13.79 -23.34 -7.16
C ILE A 477 -15.23 -22.89 -7.10
N ASP A 478 -15.75 -22.43 -8.24
CA ASP A 478 -17.18 -22.24 -8.47
C ASP A 478 -17.74 -23.49 -9.16
N VAL A 479 -18.57 -24.24 -8.43
CA VAL A 479 -19.23 -25.45 -8.95
C VAL A 479 -20.44 -25.15 -9.85
N LEU A 480 -20.69 -23.87 -10.15
CA LEU A 480 -21.74 -23.32 -11.01
C LEU A 480 -23.17 -23.60 -10.52
N CYS A 481 -23.81 -22.57 -9.99
CA CYS A 481 -25.23 -22.64 -9.65
C CYS A 481 -26.12 -22.44 -10.89
N MET A 482 -26.93 -23.45 -11.23
CA MET A 482 -27.93 -23.35 -12.31
C MET A 482 -29.32 -23.04 -11.77
N THR A 483 -30.17 -22.43 -12.60
CA THR A 483 -31.52 -22.01 -12.22
C THR A 483 -32.45 -23.21 -11.93
N VAL A 484 -33.11 -23.23 -10.77
CA VAL A 484 -34.00 -24.36 -10.39
C VAL A 484 -35.30 -24.43 -11.19
N SER A 485 -35.72 -23.32 -11.79
CA SER A 485 -36.91 -23.28 -12.65
C SER A 485 -36.72 -24.05 -13.96
N SER A 486 -35.48 -24.19 -14.43
CA SER A 486 -35.13 -25.00 -15.62
C SER A 486 -34.69 -26.43 -15.29
N ASP A 487 -34.17 -26.67 -14.08
CA ASP A 487 -33.75 -28.00 -13.62
C ASP A 487 -34.01 -28.17 -12.12
N ASN A 488 -34.91 -29.08 -11.77
CA ASN A 488 -35.32 -29.31 -10.38
C ASN A 488 -34.26 -30.03 -9.52
N LYS A 489 -33.19 -30.56 -10.11
CA LYS A 489 -32.07 -31.19 -9.39
C LYS A 489 -30.87 -30.27 -9.19
N SER A 490 -30.81 -29.16 -9.92
CA SER A 490 -29.67 -28.22 -9.91
C SER A 490 -29.19 -27.83 -8.51
N ALA A 491 -30.12 -27.53 -7.60
CA ALA A 491 -29.79 -27.14 -6.23
C ALA A 491 -29.02 -28.25 -5.49
N LEU A 492 -29.52 -29.49 -5.56
CA LEU A 492 -28.91 -30.64 -4.89
C LEU A 492 -27.53 -30.97 -5.46
N VAL A 493 -27.40 -30.96 -6.79
CA VAL A 493 -26.13 -31.18 -7.49
C VAL A 493 -25.08 -30.15 -7.07
N THR A 494 -25.49 -28.87 -6.97
CA THR A 494 -24.61 -27.78 -6.54
C THR A 494 -24.11 -27.99 -5.10
N LEU A 495 -25.01 -28.34 -4.17
CA LEU A 495 -24.66 -28.59 -2.77
C LEU A 495 -23.74 -29.80 -2.60
N GLU A 496 -24.01 -30.89 -3.33
CA GLU A 496 -23.17 -32.09 -3.30
C GLU A 496 -21.78 -31.81 -3.89
N ALA A 497 -21.70 -31.06 -5.00
CA ALA A 497 -20.43 -30.67 -5.61
C ALA A 497 -19.59 -29.77 -4.68
N LEU A 498 -20.21 -28.79 -4.00
CA LEU A 498 -19.52 -27.95 -3.00
C LEU A 498 -18.87 -28.81 -1.92
N LYS A 499 -19.64 -29.75 -1.36
CA LYS A 499 -19.17 -30.64 -0.32
C LYS A 499 -18.01 -31.51 -0.80
N MET A 500 -18.14 -32.09 -2.00
CA MET A 500 -17.09 -32.90 -2.61
C MET A 500 -15.79 -32.12 -2.84
N VAL A 501 -15.87 -30.91 -3.39
CA VAL A 501 -14.70 -30.05 -3.61
C VAL A 501 -14.03 -29.72 -2.27
N LYS A 502 -14.82 -29.33 -1.27
CA LYS A 502 -14.32 -28.97 0.06
C LYS A 502 -13.62 -30.15 0.76
N GLU A 503 -14.26 -31.31 0.81
CA GLU A 503 -13.80 -32.47 1.58
C GLU A 503 -12.72 -33.29 0.84
N ARG A 504 -12.79 -33.39 -0.49
CA ARG A 504 -11.91 -34.29 -1.27
C ARG A 504 -10.78 -33.56 -2.00
N LEU A 505 -11.03 -32.35 -2.51
CA LEU A 505 -10.01 -31.57 -3.23
C LEU A 505 -9.22 -30.64 -2.30
N CYS A 506 -9.82 -30.30 -1.14
CA CYS A 506 -9.27 -29.44 -0.10
C CYS A 506 -8.87 -28.05 -0.63
N VAL A 507 -9.73 -27.48 -1.45
CA VAL A 507 -9.65 -26.09 -1.93
C VAL A 507 -10.86 -25.31 -1.44
N ARG A 508 -10.76 -23.99 -1.44
CA ARG A 508 -11.88 -23.12 -1.05
C ARG A 508 -12.94 -23.08 -2.16
N THR A 509 -14.18 -22.81 -1.79
CA THR A 509 -15.29 -22.74 -2.75
C THR A 509 -15.93 -21.36 -2.81
N ILE A 510 -16.45 -21.02 -3.98
CA ILE A 510 -17.17 -19.77 -4.24
C ILE A 510 -18.48 -20.07 -4.98
N LEU A 511 -19.50 -19.23 -4.83
CA LEU A 511 -20.74 -19.37 -5.60
C LEU A 511 -21.44 -18.04 -5.87
N GLY A 512 -21.88 -17.84 -7.10
CA GLY A 512 -22.92 -16.88 -7.46
C GLY A 512 -24.30 -17.34 -7.00
N VAL A 513 -24.65 -17.05 -5.75
CA VAL A 513 -25.87 -17.61 -5.10
C VAL A 513 -27.14 -17.12 -5.77
N SER A 514 -27.16 -15.87 -6.25
CA SER A 514 -28.32 -15.23 -6.86
C SER A 514 -28.84 -15.94 -8.13
N ASN A 515 -28.04 -16.80 -8.76
CA ASN A 515 -28.39 -17.51 -9.99
C ASN A 515 -29.47 -18.57 -9.79
N ILE A 516 -29.60 -19.14 -8.57
CA ILE A 516 -30.52 -20.24 -8.26
C ILE A 516 -31.98 -19.92 -8.61
N SER A 517 -32.39 -18.65 -8.44
CA SER A 517 -33.79 -18.23 -8.45
C SER A 517 -34.24 -17.52 -9.72
N PHE A 518 -33.43 -17.47 -10.78
CA PHE A 518 -33.84 -16.82 -12.03
C PHE A 518 -35.20 -17.37 -12.55
N GLY A 519 -36.05 -16.47 -13.03
CA GLY A 519 -37.40 -16.83 -13.52
C GLY A 519 -38.44 -17.14 -12.43
N LEU A 520 -38.11 -17.08 -11.13
CA LEU A 520 -39.06 -17.28 -10.04
C LEU A 520 -39.48 -15.96 -9.37
N PRO A 521 -40.72 -15.85 -8.86
CA PRO A 521 -41.13 -14.72 -8.02
C PRO A 521 -40.47 -14.79 -6.64
N GLN A 522 -40.42 -13.65 -5.93
CA GLN A 522 -39.89 -13.55 -4.55
C GLN A 522 -38.51 -14.22 -4.36
N ARG A 523 -37.60 -13.93 -5.30
CA ARG A 523 -36.24 -14.51 -5.38
C ARG A 523 -35.46 -14.48 -4.07
N GLY A 524 -35.63 -13.44 -3.25
CA GLY A 524 -34.95 -13.29 -1.95
C GLY A 524 -35.17 -14.48 -1.01
N ILE A 525 -36.37 -15.06 -1.02
CA ILE A 525 -36.71 -16.23 -0.18
C ILE A 525 -35.91 -17.46 -0.63
N ILE A 526 -35.88 -17.74 -1.93
CA ILE A 526 -35.15 -18.89 -2.46
C ILE A 526 -33.64 -18.69 -2.29
N ASN A 527 -33.12 -17.50 -2.62
CA ASN A 527 -31.71 -17.17 -2.51
C ASN A 527 -31.20 -17.33 -1.08
N SER A 528 -31.90 -16.77 -0.09
CA SER A 528 -31.46 -16.80 1.32
C SER A 528 -31.49 -18.20 1.93
N ASN A 529 -32.51 -19.01 1.64
CA ASN A 529 -32.57 -20.39 2.11
C ASN A 529 -31.51 -21.27 1.43
N PHE A 530 -31.36 -21.15 0.11
CA PHE A 530 -30.32 -21.86 -0.63
C PHE A 530 -28.92 -21.44 -0.16
N TYR A 531 -28.72 -20.15 0.15
CA TYR A 531 -27.46 -19.64 0.70
C TYR A 531 -27.09 -20.37 1.99
N THR A 532 -28.01 -20.45 2.96
CA THR A 532 -27.79 -21.19 4.22
C THR A 532 -27.45 -22.65 3.98
N MET A 533 -28.13 -23.30 3.03
CA MET A 533 -27.82 -24.68 2.64
C MET A 533 -26.41 -24.80 2.05
N ALA A 534 -26.00 -23.86 1.18
CA ALA A 534 -24.67 -23.86 0.58
C ALA A 534 -23.58 -23.63 1.62
N LEU A 535 -23.77 -22.69 2.55
CA LEU A 535 -22.87 -22.45 3.69
C LEU A 535 -22.68 -23.70 4.55
N MET A 536 -23.74 -24.48 4.78
CA MET A 536 -23.65 -25.76 5.50
C MET A 536 -22.96 -26.87 4.71
N ASN A 537 -22.92 -26.78 3.38
CA ASN A 537 -22.28 -27.77 2.50
C ASN A 537 -20.88 -27.36 2.03
N GLY A 538 -20.27 -26.36 2.68
CA GLY A 538 -18.87 -26.02 2.47
C GLY A 538 -18.61 -24.81 1.57
N LEU A 539 -19.60 -23.93 1.37
CA LEU A 539 -19.41 -22.63 0.71
C LEU A 539 -18.52 -21.71 1.56
N ASP A 540 -17.35 -21.30 1.05
CA ASP A 540 -16.40 -20.42 1.75
C ASP A 540 -16.55 -18.93 1.39
N SER A 541 -16.94 -18.62 0.15
CA SER A 541 -17.23 -17.25 -0.27
C SER A 541 -18.45 -17.18 -1.17
N ALA A 542 -19.21 -16.09 -1.08
CA ALA A 542 -20.49 -15.97 -1.76
C ALA A 542 -20.60 -14.64 -2.48
N ILE A 543 -20.85 -14.68 -3.79
CA ILE A 543 -21.19 -13.50 -4.59
C ILE A 543 -22.68 -13.25 -4.39
N ILE A 544 -22.99 -12.20 -3.62
CA ILE A 544 -24.35 -11.86 -3.17
C ILE A 544 -24.56 -10.34 -3.18
N ASN A 545 -25.83 -9.91 -3.12
CA ASN A 545 -26.15 -8.52 -2.82
C ASN A 545 -26.11 -8.28 -1.29
N PRO A 546 -25.11 -7.56 -0.75
CA PRO A 546 -25.01 -7.32 0.69
C PRO A 546 -26.14 -6.43 1.22
N ALA A 547 -26.82 -5.67 0.36
CA ALA A 547 -27.99 -4.88 0.75
C ALA A 547 -29.28 -5.72 0.91
N SER A 548 -29.23 -7.03 0.61
CA SER A 548 -30.38 -7.92 0.81
C SER A 548 -30.48 -8.36 2.26
N GLU A 549 -31.50 -7.84 2.95
CA GLU A 549 -31.78 -8.19 4.34
C GLU A 549 -31.95 -9.70 4.54
N ASP A 550 -32.66 -10.39 3.64
CA ASP A 550 -32.83 -11.85 3.69
C ASP A 550 -31.49 -12.60 3.62
N MET A 551 -30.57 -12.17 2.74
CA MET A 551 -29.25 -12.80 2.61
C MET A 551 -28.38 -12.56 3.85
N MET A 552 -28.41 -11.35 4.39
CA MET A 552 -27.66 -11.00 5.60
C MET A 552 -28.22 -11.72 6.84
N LYS A 553 -29.55 -11.86 6.95
CA LYS A 553 -30.19 -12.71 7.98
C LYS A 553 -29.71 -14.13 7.93
N SER A 554 -29.64 -14.73 6.74
CA SER A 554 -29.07 -16.07 6.55
C SER A 554 -27.60 -16.14 6.97
N TYR A 555 -26.79 -15.15 6.61
CA TYR A 555 -25.37 -15.09 6.95
C TYR A 555 -25.12 -15.05 8.47
N TYR A 556 -25.71 -14.07 9.18
CA TYR A 556 -25.53 -13.94 10.63
C TYR A 556 -26.13 -15.12 11.38
N SER A 557 -27.30 -15.62 10.95
CA SER A 557 -27.90 -16.83 11.55
C SER A 557 -27.01 -18.04 11.35
N TYR A 558 -26.42 -18.22 10.17
CA TYR A 558 -25.46 -19.30 9.92
C TYR A 558 -24.24 -19.19 10.83
N LYS A 559 -23.65 -18.00 10.98
CA LYS A 559 -22.48 -17.83 11.86
C LYS A 559 -22.76 -18.26 13.29
N VAL A 560 -23.92 -17.85 13.85
CA VAL A 560 -24.35 -18.28 15.19
C VAL A 560 -24.58 -19.80 15.23
N LEU A 561 -25.39 -20.33 14.31
CA LEU A 561 -25.78 -21.75 14.31
C LEU A 561 -24.62 -22.71 14.05
N SER A 562 -23.58 -22.25 13.34
CA SER A 562 -22.36 -23.02 13.06
C SER A 562 -21.26 -22.81 14.11
N GLY A 563 -21.50 -21.99 15.14
CA GLY A 563 -20.52 -21.70 16.20
C GLY A 563 -19.36 -20.81 15.77
N LYS A 564 -19.51 -20.07 14.66
CA LYS A 564 -18.50 -19.16 14.07
C LYS A 564 -18.66 -17.70 14.51
N ASP A 565 -19.66 -17.42 15.34
CA ASP A 565 -19.84 -16.16 16.05
C ASP A 565 -19.72 -16.43 17.56
N GLU A 566 -18.50 -16.27 18.08
CA GLU A 566 -18.21 -16.55 19.48
C GLU A 566 -19.01 -15.61 20.38
N SER A 567 -19.80 -16.20 21.30
CA SER A 567 -20.72 -15.45 22.17
C SER A 567 -21.79 -14.62 21.43
N CYS A 568 -22.03 -14.89 20.14
CA CYS A 568 -23.03 -14.20 19.32
C CYS A 568 -22.82 -12.67 19.23
N VAL A 569 -21.57 -12.19 19.36
CA VAL A 569 -21.26 -10.76 19.44
C VAL A 569 -21.67 -10.05 18.15
N ASP A 570 -21.29 -10.59 17.00
CA ASP A 570 -21.56 -9.94 15.70
C ASP A 570 -23.08 -9.92 15.43
N TYR A 571 -23.77 -11.02 15.76
CA TYR A 571 -25.22 -11.12 15.64
C TYR A 571 -25.94 -10.09 16.53
N ILE A 572 -25.51 -9.97 17.80
CA ILE A 572 -26.09 -9.01 18.74
C ILE A 572 -25.79 -7.58 18.30
N GLU A 573 -24.56 -7.27 17.88
CA GLU A 573 -24.19 -5.93 17.40
C GLU A 573 -25.06 -5.53 16.20
N HIS A 574 -25.23 -6.44 15.24
CA HIS A 574 -26.03 -6.19 14.04
C HIS A 574 -27.52 -5.96 14.36
N TYR A 575 -28.14 -6.81 15.19
CA TYR A 575 -29.59 -6.78 15.44
C TYR A 575 -30.05 -6.01 16.69
N SER A 576 -29.16 -5.70 17.64
CA SER A 576 -29.54 -4.99 18.88
C SER A 576 -30.07 -3.57 18.65
N SER A 577 -29.68 -2.95 17.53
CA SER A 577 -30.18 -1.64 17.10
C SER A 577 -31.59 -1.70 16.49
N GLU A 578 -31.99 -2.85 15.94
CA GLU A 578 -33.34 -3.06 15.39
C GLU A 578 -34.39 -3.30 16.50
N VAL A 579 -34.00 -3.90 17.63
CA VAL A 579 -34.91 -4.14 18.77
C VAL A 579 -35.40 -2.84 19.42
N LYS A 580 -34.73 -1.70 19.19
CA LYS A 580 -35.16 -0.38 19.72
C LYS A 580 -35.96 0.49 18.74
N ASN A 581 -36.05 0.14 17.45
CA ASN A 581 -36.67 0.99 16.43
C ASN A 581 -37.81 0.27 15.68
N VAL A 582 -38.84 -0.14 16.40
CA VAL A 582 -40.16 -0.42 15.80
C VAL A 582 -40.91 0.91 15.60
N GLU A 583 -40.34 1.82 14.79
CA GLU A 583 -41.11 2.88 14.16
C GLU A 583 -40.62 3.08 12.72
N VAL A 584 -41.61 3.21 11.84
CA VAL A 584 -41.58 3.12 10.38
C VAL A 584 -40.46 3.95 9.75
N LYS A 585 -39.50 3.31 9.09
CA LYS A 585 -38.61 3.97 8.11
C LYS A 585 -39.20 3.88 6.71
N THR A 586 -39.82 4.98 6.29
CA THR A 586 -40.05 5.31 4.88
C THR A 586 -38.73 5.26 4.11
N GLN A 587 -38.71 4.49 3.02
CA GLN A 587 -37.70 4.61 1.96
C GLN A 587 -37.79 6.00 1.32
N ASN A 588 -36.95 6.92 1.79
CA ASN A 588 -36.48 8.00 0.94
C ASN A 588 -35.06 7.62 0.53
N SER A 589 -34.83 7.55 -0.78
CA SER A 589 -33.49 7.56 -1.37
C SER A 589 -32.73 8.73 -0.76
N SER A 590 -31.73 8.44 0.07
CA SER A 590 -30.94 9.47 0.74
C SER A 590 -30.18 10.28 -0.31
N GLU A 591 -30.62 11.51 -0.56
CA GLU A 591 -29.76 12.52 -1.17
C GLU A 591 -28.51 12.66 -0.29
N MET A 592 -27.34 12.61 -0.93
CA MET A 592 -26.05 12.65 -0.25
C MET A 592 -25.78 14.07 0.25
N THR A 593 -25.36 14.20 1.51
CA THR A 593 -24.98 15.50 2.07
C THR A 593 -23.59 15.94 1.60
N LEU A 594 -23.29 17.25 1.62
CA LEU A 594 -21.96 17.76 1.28
C LEU A 594 -20.88 17.14 2.18
N LYS A 595 -21.15 17.04 3.49
CA LYS A 595 -20.27 16.39 4.45
C LYS A 595 -19.96 14.94 4.06
N GLU A 596 -20.96 14.14 3.73
CA GLU A 596 -20.75 12.76 3.30
C GLU A 596 -20.00 12.64 1.97
N ALA A 597 -20.23 13.56 1.03
CA ALA A 597 -19.50 13.60 -0.24
C ALA A 597 -18.00 13.86 -0.01
N ILE A 598 -17.67 14.79 0.90
CA ILE A 598 -16.28 15.08 1.29
C ILE A 598 -15.66 13.91 2.05
N GLU A 599 -16.34 13.37 3.06
CA GLU A 599 -15.82 12.24 3.87
C GLU A 599 -15.55 10.98 3.03
N LYS A 600 -16.29 10.79 1.92
CA LYS A 600 -16.12 9.64 1.01
C LYS A 600 -15.24 9.93 -0.21
N GLY A 601 -14.77 11.17 -0.38
CA GLY A 601 -13.91 11.54 -1.50
C GLY A 601 -14.63 11.62 -2.87
N PHE A 602 -15.94 11.91 -2.90
CA PHE A 602 -16.68 12.10 -4.15
C PHE A 602 -16.55 13.54 -4.67
N LYS A 603 -15.52 13.76 -5.49
CA LYS A 603 -15.12 15.08 -5.96
C LYS A 603 -16.22 15.81 -6.74
N ASP A 604 -16.75 15.18 -7.79
CA ASP A 604 -17.70 15.83 -8.70
C ASP A 604 -19.02 16.15 -7.97
N GLN A 605 -19.52 15.21 -7.17
CA GLN A 605 -20.69 15.42 -6.32
C GLN A 605 -20.48 16.50 -5.26
N ALA A 606 -19.32 16.54 -4.59
CA ALA A 606 -19.03 17.58 -3.61
C ALA A 606 -19.09 18.97 -4.27
N GLY A 607 -18.56 19.12 -5.49
CA GLY A 607 -18.67 20.33 -6.30
C GLY A 607 -20.12 20.71 -6.64
N ILE A 608 -20.95 19.75 -7.04
CA ILE A 608 -22.36 19.97 -7.41
C ILE A 608 -23.20 20.35 -6.18
N ILE A 609 -23.13 19.55 -5.11
CA ILE A 609 -23.91 19.76 -3.88
C ILE A 609 -23.55 21.11 -3.26
N ALA A 610 -22.27 21.45 -3.21
CA ALA A 610 -21.82 22.73 -2.67
C ALA A 610 -22.39 23.91 -3.47
N LEU A 611 -22.41 23.83 -4.81
CA LEU A 611 -23.02 24.84 -5.65
C LEU A 611 -24.53 24.97 -5.40
N GLU A 612 -25.24 23.85 -5.27
CA GLU A 612 -26.69 23.86 -4.98
C GLU A 612 -26.99 24.48 -3.61
N MET A 613 -26.17 24.22 -2.60
CA MET A 613 -26.31 24.79 -1.26
C MET A 613 -26.19 26.33 -1.26
N THR A 614 -25.39 26.92 -2.16
CA THR A 614 -25.27 28.39 -2.28
C THR A 614 -26.58 29.09 -2.66
N ASN A 615 -27.58 28.35 -3.16
CA ASN A 615 -28.90 28.91 -3.42
C ASN A 615 -29.72 29.18 -2.13
N THR A 616 -29.35 28.55 -1.01
CA THR A 616 -30.13 28.60 0.25
C THR A 616 -29.33 29.05 1.46
N MET A 617 -28.00 28.95 1.42
CA MET A 617 -27.09 29.30 2.52
C MET A 617 -25.98 30.21 2.01
N LYS A 618 -25.46 31.10 2.86
CA LYS A 618 -24.34 31.96 2.49
C LYS A 618 -23.08 31.12 2.28
N PRO A 619 -22.25 31.43 1.26
CA PRO A 619 -21.00 30.73 0.99
C PRO A 619 -20.09 30.52 2.21
N LEU A 620 -19.89 31.56 3.03
CA LEU A 620 -19.06 31.48 4.24
C LEU A 620 -19.65 30.55 5.31
N ASP A 621 -20.97 30.48 5.42
CA ASP A 621 -21.63 29.60 6.38
C ASP A 621 -21.45 28.13 5.96
N ILE A 622 -21.58 27.82 4.67
CA ILE A 622 -21.34 26.47 4.12
C ILE A 622 -19.91 26.01 4.42
N ILE A 623 -18.91 26.88 4.23
CA ILE A 623 -17.50 26.55 4.53
C ILE A 623 -17.33 26.22 6.02
N ASN A 624 -17.87 27.05 6.91
CA ASN A 624 -17.65 26.91 8.35
C ASN A 624 -18.49 25.80 9.00
N SER A 625 -19.71 25.53 8.51
CA SER A 625 -20.62 24.55 9.12
C SER A 625 -20.57 23.16 8.48
N GLU A 626 -20.17 23.04 7.21
CA GLU A 626 -20.14 21.76 6.49
C GLU A 626 -18.71 21.34 6.14
N LEU A 627 -17.98 22.19 5.42
CA LEU A 627 -16.68 21.83 4.81
C LEU A 627 -15.58 21.63 5.86
N ILE A 628 -15.38 22.59 6.78
CA ILE A 628 -14.38 22.47 7.85
C ILE A 628 -14.71 21.28 8.78
N PRO A 629 -15.95 21.10 9.28
CA PRO A 629 -16.27 19.94 10.12
C PRO A 629 -16.11 18.57 9.44
N ALA A 630 -16.34 18.50 8.12
CA ALA A 630 -16.06 17.28 7.36
C ALA A 630 -14.55 16.97 7.36
N LEU A 631 -13.71 17.96 7.04
CA LEU A 631 -12.25 17.83 7.06
C LEU A 631 -11.71 17.50 8.46
N ASP A 632 -12.27 18.07 9.52
CA ASP A 632 -11.94 17.75 10.91
C ASP A 632 -12.22 16.28 11.24
N THR A 633 -13.33 15.74 10.73
CA THR A 633 -13.73 14.35 10.96
C THR A 633 -12.75 13.40 10.27
N VAL A 634 -12.38 13.72 9.02
CA VAL A 634 -11.38 12.96 8.25
C VAL A 634 -9.99 13.04 8.91
N GLY A 635 -9.57 14.23 9.32
CA GLY A 635 -8.28 14.45 10.01
C GLY A 635 -8.16 13.67 11.33
N LYS A 636 -9.21 13.71 12.17
CA LYS A 636 -9.27 12.91 13.40
C LYS A 636 -9.27 11.40 13.13
N GLY A 637 -9.86 10.97 12.02
CA GLY A 637 -9.80 9.57 11.59
C GLY A 637 -8.39 9.14 11.18
N PHE A 638 -7.65 10.02 10.50
CA PHE A 638 -6.25 9.78 10.12
C PHE A 638 -5.35 9.63 11.35
N GLU A 639 -5.48 10.52 12.34
CA GLU A 639 -4.73 10.42 13.61
C GLU A 639 -5.01 9.12 14.38
N LYS A 640 -6.26 8.65 14.33
CA LYS A 640 -6.68 7.39 14.97
C LYS A 640 -6.28 6.15 14.17
N GLY A 641 -5.83 6.31 12.92
CA GLY A 641 -5.54 5.22 12.00
C GLY A 641 -6.79 4.49 11.48
N THR A 642 -7.96 5.13 11.56
CA THR A 642 -9.22 4.62 10.97
C THR A 642 -9.45 5.11 9.55
N ILE A 643 -8.72 6.15 9.13
CA ILE A 643 -8.65 6.68 7.77
C ILE A 643 -7.18 6.67 7.36
N PHE A 644 -6.90 6.31 6.12
CA PHE A 644 -5.52 6.25 5.61
C PHE A 644 -5.24 7.38 4.62
N LEU A 645 -3.96 7.56 4.28
CA LEU A 645 -3.49 8.63 3.41
C LEU A 645 -4.29 8.79 2.10
N PRO A 646 -4.59 7.72 1.31
CA PRO A 646 -5.46 7.82 0.13
C PRO A 646 -6.77 8.56 0.41
N GLN A 647 -7.51 8.10 1.41
CA GLN A 647 -8.83 8.65 1.76
C GLN A 647 -8.71 10.10 2.22
N LEU A 648 -7.70 10.44 3.03
CA LEU A 648 -7.44 11.81 3.47
C LEU A 648 -7.22 12.75 2.27
N LEU A 649 -6.39 12.35 1.30
CA LEU A 649 -6.08 13.16 0.11
C LEU A 649 -7.29 13.30 -0.82
N MET A 650 -8.12 12.26 -0.94
CA MET A 650 -9.32 12.32 -1.78
C MET A 650 -10.44 13.16 -1.14
N SER A 651 -10.62 13.09 0.17
CA SER A 651 -11.49 14.01 0.90
C SER A 651 -11.03 15.45 0.75
N ALA A 652 -9.71 15.68 0.79
CA ALA A 652 -9.09 16.96 0.50
C ALA A 652 -9.41 17.47 -0.91
N GLU A 653 -9.27 16.65 -1.96
CA GLU A 653 -9.63 17.03 -3.32
C GLU A 653 -11.13 17.33 -3.48
N SER A 654 -11.98 16.57 -2.79
CA SER A 654 -13.43 16.77 -2.79
C SER A 654 -13.82 18.07 -2.11
N ALA A 655 -13.18 18.38 -0.97
CA ALA A 655 -13.33 19.66 -0.29
C ALA A 655 -12.84 20.81 -1.18
N LYS A 656 -11.73 20.64 -1.91
CA LYS A 656 -11.25 21.64 -2.87
C LYS A 656 -12.25 21.89 -3.99
N SER A 657 -12.83 20.84 -4.58
CA SER A 657 -13.86 20.98 -5.62
C SER A 657 -15.12 21.69 -5.09
N ALA A 658 -15.59 21.31 -3.89
CA ALA A 658 -16.69 22.01 -3.21
C ALA A 658 -16.36 23.49 -2.97
N PHE A 659 -15.14 23.78 -2.51
CA PHE A 659 -14.66 25.13 -2.27
C PHE A 659 -14.59 25.96 -3.55
N GLU A 660 -14.10 25.41 -4.66
CA GLU A 660 -14.05 26.08 -5.98
C GLU A 660 -15.47 26.44 -6.49
N SER A 661 -16.44 25.54 -6.29
CA SER A 661 -17.86 25.82 -6.56
C SER A 661 -18.41 26.95 -5.69
N ILE A 662 -18.14 26.92 -4.38
CA ILE A 662 -18.57 27.95 -3.43
C ILE A 662 -17.92 29.30 -3.79
N LYS A 663 -16.62 29.31 -4.10
CA LYS A 663 -15.87 30.51 -4.51
C LYS A 663 -16.47 31.16 -5.76
N THR A 664 -16.88 30.36 -6.74
CA THR A 664 -17.57 30.87 -7.94
C THR A 664 -18.87 31.60 -7.60
N ALA A 665 -19.57 31.20 -6.53
CA ALA A 665 -20.71 31.94 -5.99
C ALA A 665 -20.29 33.17 -5.16
N MET A 666 -19.21 33.08 -4.38
CA MET A 666 -18.63 34.21 -3.63
C MET A 666 -18.24 35.37 -4.54
N ASP A 667 -17.53 35.09 -5.64
CA ASP A 667 -17.09 36.08 -6.62
C ASP A 667 -18.29 36.83 -7.26
N LYS A 668 -19.46 36.19 -7.34
CA LYS A 668 -20.71 36.82 -7.82
C LYS A 668 -21.41 37.66 -6.75
N SER A 669 -21.21 37.34 -5.47
CA SER A 669 -21.85 37.99 -4.31
C SER A 669 -21.01 39.12 -3.70
N GLY A 670 -19.71 39.19 -4.01
CA GLY A 670 -18.78 40.17 -3.45
C GLY A 670 -18.27 39.83 -2.03
N GLU A 671 -18.58 38.64 -1.50
CA GLU A 671 -18.01 38.14 -0.25
C GLU A 671 -16.54 37.74 -0.44
N VAL A 672 -15.63 38.26 0.39
CA VAL A 672 -14.21 37.89 0.40
C VAL A 672 -13.93 37.07 1.64
N GLN A 673 -13.40 35.85 1.47
CA GLN A 673 -12.89 35.06 2.58
C GLN A 673 -11.53 35.60 3.02
N GLU A 674 -11.37 35.93 4.30
CA GLU A 674 -10.04 36.19 4.87
C GLU A 674 -9.28 34.86 5.02
N LYS A 675 -8.11 34.76 4.38
CA LYS A 675 -7.21 33.59 4.58
C LYS A 675 -6.71 33.57 6.03
N LYS A 676 -6.63 32.39 6.65
CA LYS A 676 -6.26 32.22 8.07
C LYS A 676 -4.80 32.62 8.41
N GLY A 677 -3.98 32.89 7.40
CA GLY A 677 -2.59 33.32 7.53
C GLY A 677 -1.68 32.67 6.48
N LYS A 678 -0.43 33.15 6.41
CA LYS A 678 0.57 32.66 5.45
C LYS A 678 1.51 31.65 6.11
N VAL A 679 1.81 30.56 5.40
CA VAL A 679 2.74 29.51 5.82
C VAL A 679 3.71 29.20 4.68
N ILE A 680 5.01 29.14 4.94
CA ILE A 680 5.99 28.60 4.00
C ILE A 680 6.19 27.11 4.29
N LEU A 681 6.26 26.29 3.25
CA LEU A 681 6.67 24.89 3.34
C LEU A 681 7.87 24.63 2.44
N ALA A 682 8.90 23.97 2.97
CA ALA A 682 10.08 23.60 2.22
C ALA A 682 10.64 22.25 2.68
N THR A 683 11.04 21.43 1.72
CA THR A 683 11.96 20.33 1.99
C THR A 683 13.38 20.92 1.94
N VAL A 684 14.17 20.68 2.98
CA VAL A 684 15.46 21.35 3.19
C VAL A 684 16.49 21.01 2.11
N LYS A 685 17.56 21.80 2.04
CA LYS A 685 18.60 21.66 1.00
C LYS A 685 19.15 20.23 0.93
N GLY A 686 19.19 19.74 -0.29
CA GLY A 686 19.55 18.42 -0.79
C GLY A 686 18.77 17.25 -0.22
N ASP A 687 17.59 17.54 0.36
CA ASP A 687 16.55 16.54 0.47
C ASP A 687 15.54 16.72 -0.66
N ILE A 688 15.37 15.66 -1.45
CA ILE A 688 14.45 15.65 -2.58
C ILE A 688 13.13 14.93 -2.29
N HIS A 689 12.94 14.48 -1.05
CA HIS A 689 11.73 13.80 -0.63
C HIS A 689 10.71 14.83 -0.15
N ASP A 690 9.64 14.98 -0.92
CA ASP A 690 8.63 16.00 -0.68
C ASP A 690 7.25 15.43 -0.35
N ILE A 691 7.15 14.12 -0.17
CA ILE A 691 5.91 13.42 0.18
C ILE A 691 5.25 14.04 1.43
N GLY A 692 5.96 14.06 2.57
CA GLY A 692 5.42 14.61 3.82
C GLY A 692 5.03 16.09 3.71
N LYS A 693 5.88 16.90 3.08
CA LYS A 693 5.62 18.33 2.81
C LYS A 693 4.37 18.53 1.95
N ASN A 694 4.21 17.75 0.88
CA ASN A 694 3.06 17.84 -0.02
C ASN A 694 1.76 17.46 0.69
N ILE A 695 1.79 16.47 1.59
CA ILE A 695 0.62 16.14 2.43
C ILE A 695 0.26 17.33 3.33
N VAL A 696 1.25 17.92 4.02
CA VAL A 696 1.02 19.10 4.88
C VAL A 696 0.50 20.29 4.08
N LYS A 697 1.03 20.52 2.87
CA LYS A 697 0.54 21.56 1.95
C LYS A 697 -0.94 21.38 1.66
N VAL A 698 -1.32 20.19 1.18
CA VAL A 698 -2.70 19.89 0.82
C VAL A 698 -3.63 20.13 2.01
N LEU A 699 -3.26 19.67 3.20
CA LEU A 699 -4.05 19.92 4.41
C LEU A 699 -4.14 21.41 4.77
N LEU A 700 -3.03 22.13 4.81
CA LEU A 700 -3.06 23.56 5.16
C LEU A 700 -3.89 24.38 4.16
N GLU A 701 -3.78 24.10 2.86
CA GLU A 701 -4.60 24.74 1.82
C GLU A 701 -6.10 24.48 2.06
N ASN A 702 -6.48 23.26 2.43
CA ASN A 702 -7.88 22.91 2.71
C ASN A 702 -8.43 23.57 3.98
N TYR A 703 -7.56 23.86 4.96
CA TYR A 703 -7.92 24.61 6.16
C TYR A 703 -7.86 26.14 5.93
N SER A 704 -7.83 26.59 4.67
CA SER A 704 -7.85 28.00 4.25
C SER A 704 -6.60 28.81 4.64
N PHE A 705 -5.44 28.15 4.79
CA PHE A 705 -4.15 28.83 4.90
C PHE A 705 -3.59 29.18 3.51
N GLU A 706 -2.83 30.26 3.43
CA GLU A 706 -2.05 30.61 2.25
C GLU A 706 -0.69 29.91 2.31
N VAL A 707 -0.48 28.89 1.48
CA VAL A 707 0.76 28.11 1.50
C VAL A 707 1.71 28.56 0.39
N TYR A 708 2.89 29.02 0.78
CA TYR A 708 4.05 29.24 -0.09
C TYR A 708 4.88 27.97 -0.11
N ASP A 709 4.59 27.11 -1.06
CA ASP A 709 5.34 25.89 -1.27
C ASP A 709 6.62 26.17 -2.08
N LEU A 710 7.77 26.16 -1.41
CA LEU A 710 9.07 26.37 -2.03
C LEU A 710 9.62 25.10 -2.71
N GLY A 711 8.93 23.97 -2.58
CA GLY A 711 9.32 22.71 -3.17
C GLY A 711 10.38 21.98 -2.34
N LYS A 712 11.35 21.41 -3.03
CA LYS A 712 12.37 20.51 -2.49
C LYS A 712 13.76 20.91 -2.89
N ASP A 713 14.76 20.41 -2.16
CA ASP A 713 16.13 20.86 -2.27
C ASP A 713 16.23 22.40 -2.20
N VAL A 714 15.53 22.98 -1.21
CA VAL A 714 15.38 24.44 -1.14
C VAL A 714 16.59 25.06 -0.45
N PRO A 715 17.30 26.01 -1.08
CA PRO A 715 18.39 26.74 -0.45
C PRO A 715 17.91 27.54 0.79
N ILE A 716 18.79 27.66 1.79
CA ILE A 716 18.50 28.38 3.04
C ILE A 716 18.10 29.83 2.75
N GLU A 717 18.80 30.47 1.82
CA GLU A 717 18.59 31.85 1.41
C GLU A 717 17.17 32.05 0.88
N THR A 718 16.71 31.14 0.02
CA THR A 718 15.37 31.19 -0.58
C THR A 718 14.26 31.12 0.47
N VAL A 719 14.42 30.27 1.50
CA VAL A 719 13.44 30.18 2.61
C VAL A 719 13.36 31.51 3.36
N VAL A 720 14.52 32.09 3.69
CA VAL A 720 14.60 33.33 4.48
C VAL A 720 14.12 34.53 3.68
N GLU A 721 14.54 34.68 2.42
CA GLU A 721 14.11 35.75 1.52
C GLU A 721 12.59 35.72 1.33
N THR A 722 12.03 34.54 1.03
CA THR A 722 10.57 34.39 0.89
C THR A 722 9.83 34.77 2.18
N ALA A 723 10.34 34.37 3.34
CA ALA A 723 9.73 34.68 4.64
C ALA A 723 9.72 36.18 4.94
N ILE A 724 10.76 36.91 4.54
CA ILE A 724 10.86 38.36 4.67
C ILE A 724 9.95 39.06 3.66
N GLU A 725 10.08 38.72 2.38
CA GLU A 725 9.35 39.37 1.27
C GLU A 725 7.83 39.27 1.43
N ASN A 726 7.34 38.13 1.93
CA ASN A 726 5.91 37.87 2.05
C ASN A 726 5.33 38.09 3.46
N ASP A 727 6.16 38.57 4.41
CA ASP A 727 5.90 38.69 5.85
C ASP A 727 5.25 37.44 6.47
N VAL A 728 5.88 36.29 6.25
CA VAL A 728 5.39 34.99 6.71
C VAL A 728 5.78 34.76 8.18
N LYS A 729 4.80 34.39 9.02
CA LYS A 729 5.00 34.18 10.46
C LYS A 729 5.23 32.71 10.85
N LEU A 730 5.02 31.78 9.92
CA LEU A 730 5.22 30.35 10.16
C LEU A 730 5.93 29.69 8.96
N VAL A 731 7.03 29.01 9.24
CA VAL A 731 7.76 28.17 8.28
C VAL A 731 7.68 26.71 8.75
N GLY A 732 7.33 25.80 7.84
CA GLY A 732 7.41 24.36 8.02
C GLY A 732 8.56 23.78 7.22
N LEU A 733 9.46 23.04 7.89
CA LEU A 733 10.60 22.37 7.25
C LEU A 733 10.44 20.84 7.33
N SER A 734 10.76 20.16 6.23
CA SER A 734 10.70 18.70 6.10
C SER A 734 12.06 18.10 5.74
N ALA A 735 12.41 16.94 6.32
CA ALA A 735 13.55 16.12 5.93
C ALA A 735 13.25 14.62 6.09
N LEU A 736 13.66 13.80 5.13
CA LEU A 736 13.55 12.33 5.15
C LEU A 736 14.90 11.66 5.40
N MET A 737 16.01 12.24 4.92
CA MET A 737 17.33 11.63 5.07
C MET A 737 18.06 12.15 6.32
N THR A 738 18.78 11.29 7.03
CA THR A 738 19.61 11.74 8.16
C THR A 738 20.77 12.64 7.73
N THR A 739 21.13 12.63 6.45
CA THR A 739 22.12 13.52 5.82
C THR A 739 21.65 14.94 5.64
N THR A 740 20.34 15.21 5.64
CA THR A 740 19.78 16.52 5.29
C THR A 740 19.32 17.30 6.51
N VAL A 741 19.27 16.67 7.68
CA VAL A 741 18.80 17.30 8.92
C VAL A 741 19.70 18.45 9.39
N THR A 742 21.00 18.41 9.09
CA THR A 742 21.91 19.54 9.38
C THR A 742 21.49 20.81 8.63
N SER A 743 21.02 20.68 7.38
CA SER A 743 20.51 21.83 6.62
C SER A 743 19.26 22.44 7.26
N MET A 744 18.43 21.61 7.92
CA MET A 744 17.28 22.08 8.69
C MET A 744 17.71 22.97 9.85
N GLU A 745 18.73 22.57 10.61
CA GLU A 745 19.30 23.36 11.71
C GLU A 745 19.86 24.70 11.22
N GLU A 746 20.60 24.68 10.11
CA GLU A 746 21.16 25.90 9.50
C GLU A 746 20.06 26.85 9.02
N THR A 747 18.98 26.32 8.45
CA THR A 747 17.81 27.11 8.04
C THR A 747 17.14 27.79 9.23
N ILE A 748 16.94 27.07 10.35
CA ILE A 748 16.36 27.62 11.58
C ILE A 748 17.24 28.75 12.12
N LYS A 749 18.56 28.56 12.18
CA LYS A 749 19.50 29.60 12.63
C LYS A 749 19.39 30.86 11.76
N ALA A 750 19.38 30.70 10.43
CA ALA A 750 19.27 31.83 9.51
C ALA A 750 17.93 32.58 9.65
N LEU A 751 16.81 31.87 9.83
CA LEU A 751 15.50 32.47 10.10
C LEU A 751 15.48 33.24 11.41
N ARG A 752 16.11 32.72 12.47
CA ARG A 752 16.19 33.43 13.76
C ARG A 752 16.99 34.72 13.69
N GLU A 753 18.05 34.76 12.91
CA GLU A 753 18.88 35.96 12.74
C GLU A 753 18.17 37.03 11.89
N LYS A 754 17.52 36.63 10.79
CA LYS A 754 16.99 37.58 9.79
C LYS A 754 15.49 37.87 9.91
N LYS A 755 14.70 36.96 10.51
CA LYS A 755 13.24 37.06 10.71
C LYS A 755 12.83 36.48 12.08
N PRO A 756 13.24 37.11 13.20
CA PRO A 756 13.09 36.54 14.55
C PRO A 756 11.64 36.33 15.01
N ASP A 757 10.68 37.03 14.42
CA ASP A 757 9.25 36.88 14.69
C ASP A 757 8.62 35.67 13.97
N CYS A 758 9.34 35.00 13.08
CA CYS A 758 8.88 33.79 12.40
C CYS A 758 9.04 32.56 13.30
N LYS A 759 7.97 31.79 13.43
CA LYS A 759 7.96 30.48 14.09
C LYS A 759 8.31 29.37 13.11
N VAL A 760 9.03 28.36 13.57
CA VAL A 760 9.43 27.21 12.76
C VAL A 760 8.87 25.92 13.33
N MET A 761 8.08 25.21 12.53
CA MET A 761 7.69 23.83 12.78
C MET A 761 8.52 22.87 11.93
N VAL A 762 8.86 21.70 12.46
CA VAL A 762 9.69 20.71 11.78
C VAL A 762 9.06 19.32 11.81
N GLY A 763 9.22 18.57 10.73
CA GLY A 763 8.75 17.19 10.61
C GLY A 763 9.56 16.36 9.61
N GLY A 764 9.14 15.11 9.42
CA GLY A 764 9.78 14.15 8.51
C GLY A 764 10.22 12.86 9.20
N ALA A 765 10.46 11.80 8.41
CA ALA A 765 10.58 10.43 8.91
C ALA A 765 11.74 10.21 9.89
N VAL A 766 12.78 11.04 9.82
CA VAL A 766 13.97 10.97 10.68
C VAL A 766 13.90 11.92 11.88
N LEU A 767 12.82 12.69 12.06
CA LEU A 767 12.69 13.68 13.13
C LEU A 767 11.94 13.12 14.34
N THR A 768 12.38 13.50 15.54
CA THR A 768 11.75 13.24 16.83
C THR A 768 11.58 14.54 17.62
N GLN A 769 10.79 14.52 18.70
CA GLN A 769 10.65 15.68 19.59
C GLN A 769 11.99 16.13 20.16
N GLU A 770 12.80 15.17 20.65
CA GLU A 770 14.13 15.44 21.19
C GLU A 770 15.05 16.11 20.17
N TYR A 771 14.98 15.66 18.90
CA TYR A 771 15.78 16.24 17.83
C TYR A 771 15.33 17.67 17.50
N ALA A 772 14.02 17.91 17.40
CA ALA A 772 13.46 19.23 17.12
C ALA A 772 13.84 20.27 18.19
N ASP A 773 13.81 19.87 19.46
CA ASP A 773 14.20 20.72 20.59
C ASP A 773 15.68 21.13 20.48
N MET A 774 16.55 20.18 20.10
CA MET A 774 17.97 20.39 19.96
C MET A 774 18.33 21.33 18.80
N ILE A 775 17.67 21.23 17.64
CA ILE A 775 17.83 22.21 16.54
C ILE A 775 17.09 23.53 16.79
N LYS A 776 16.47 23.69 17.98
CA LYS A 776 15.74 24.89 18.41
C LYS A 776 14.56 25.27 17.52
N ALA A 777 13.90 24.26 16.94
CA ALA A 777 12.60 24.45 16.31
C ALA A 777 11.57 24.90 17.37
N ASP A 778 10.55 25.65 16.97
CA ASP A 778 9.48 26.03 17.92
C ASP A 778 8.52 24.86 18.20
N GLN A 779 8.36 23.95 17.25
CA GLN A 779 7.44 22.81 17.37
C GLN A 779 7.88 21.64 16.50
N TYR A 780 7.93 20.45 17.10
CA TYR A 780 7.90 19.20 16.36
C TYR A 780 6.47 18.84 15.98
N VAL A 781 6.25 18.52 14.71
CA VAL A 781 4.97 18.03 14.21
C VAL A 781 5.13 16.57 13.80
N LYS A 782 4.61 15.68 14.65
CA LYS A 782 4.71 14.23 14.45
C LYS A 782 3.94 13.71 13.24
N ASP A 783 2.90 14.44 12.83
CA ASP A 783 2.02 14.09 11.71
C ASP A 783 1.50 15.36 11.02
N ALA A 784 0.83 15.15 9.87
CA ALA A 784 0.38 16.26 9.04
C ALA A 784 -0.74 17.10 9.70
N MET A 785 -1.59 16.49 10.52
CA MET A 785 -2.65 17.21 11.26
C MET A 785 -2.09 18.07 12.39
N ALA A 786 -1.04 17.60 13.08
CA ALA A 786 -0.32 18.40 14.07
C ALA A 786 0.23 19.72 13.47
N SER A 787 0.57 19.70 12.17
CA SER A 787 0.99 20.91 11.44
C SER A 787 -0.15 21.92 11.29
N VAL A 788 -1.37 21.44 11.00
CA VAL A 788 -2.57 22.28 10.89
C VAL A 788 -2.92 22.90 12.25
N TYR A 789 -2.99 22.11 13.32
CA TYR A 789 -3.32 22.63 14.65
C TYR A 789 -2.28 23.63 15.15
N TYR A 790 -1.00 23.40 14.85
CA TYR A 790 0.05 24.35 15.20
C TYR A 790 -0.07 25.65 14.39
N ALA A 791 -0.38 25.55 13.09
CA ALA A 791 -0.65 26.73 12.27
C ALA A 791 -1.83 27.55 12.79
N GLU A 792 -2.93 26.91 13.18
CA GLU A 792 -4.07 27.59 13.84
C GLU A 792 -3.63 28.26 15.14
N LYS A 793 -2.90 27.55 16.01
CA LYS A 793 -2.41 28.11 17.27
C LYS A 793 -1.55 29.35 17.09
N VAL A 794 -0.69 29.38 16.08
CA VAL A 794 0.25 30.50 15.83
C VAL A 794 -0.42 31.67 15.10
N LEU A 795 -1.28 31.38 14.11
CA LEU A 795 -1.81 32.38 13.19
C LEU A 795 -3.19 32.90 13.62
N SER A 796 -4.00 32.12 14.33
CA SER A 796 -5.31 32.55 14.83
C SER A 796 -5.23 33.52 16.01
N SER A 797 -4.10 33.57 16.73
CA SER A 797 -3.87 34.51 17.83
C SER A 797 -3.64 35.97 17.41
N CYS A 798 -3.62 36.29 16.11
CA CYS A 798 -3.38 37.65 15.61
C CYS A 798 -4.65 38.50 15.38
N ASN A 799 -5.86 37.93 15.44
CA ASN A 799 -7.10 38.66 15.12
C ASN A 799 -7.85 39.27 16.34
N CYS A 800 -7.30 39.18 17.56
CA CYS A 800 -7.92 39.80 18.76
C CYS A 800 -7.40 41.22 19.08
N CYS A 801 -6.61 41.84 18.21
CA CYS A 801 -6.10 43.20 18.40
C CYS A 801 -6.21 44.03 17.11
N LYS A 802 -7.43 44.18 16.57
CA LYS A 802 -7.81 45.32 15.72
C LYS A 802 -9.24 45.74 15.99
#